data_AF-A0A8H4CYD1-F1
#
_entry.id   AF-A0A8H4CYD1-F1
#
_cell.length_a   1.000
_cell.length_b   1.000
_cell.length_c   1.000
_cell.angle_alpha   90.00
_cell.angle_beta   90.00
_cell.angle_gamma   90.00
#
_symmetry.space_group_name_H-M   'P 1'
#
loop_
_entity.id
_entity.type
_entity.pdbx_description
1 polymer ?
#
loop_
_entity_poly.entity_id
_entity_poly.type
_entity_poly.pdbx_seq_one_letter_code
_entity_poly.pdbx_strand_id
1 'polypeptide(L)'
;MTGVATEMFDFDSSLEMHQLACDYAKGLHLHSLDGNDYFAVTEPGSTRTDDDRRGMWELIQTDLFYHLIYNKPAKLFRSLDSWQVNLPWLSLDSTPNNDAPVPTIAFLVRSRLTFVLIHFFQMIKTLDNESEAVNAIEPLCHEIESLLEEWRIEDWVQRSAHENDMINLWILGDLLLNGYTCIIFMLRKATLLKTNSPNPISSDDNIPKTHLSTRISRRILELTYLMLHVWRFPAAEAISYILGAYRAHIAYAHIASNMVNSPDLDDATADLDLLDRVAQSIETAAQEECDFAPLVRVMKKINAEVLSSASSKARLSRFETDHTIDYADLTRRIESSRKILGRPLTYSEKVLFAHADNIGDEPLHRGKTQLKLRPRRIACQDATAQMAIIQFMSAGLDSTAVPTTVHCDHLIVGRTGQDEDLPQALSTHKEVYDFLSSACKRYGMGFWKPGAGIIHQTVLENYAFPGGMMVGTDSHTPNAGGMGMIAIGVGGADAVDVMAGLPFELTAPHIIGVRLTGQLSGWATPKDVINKLAGILTVKGGTGAIIEFFGPGTESLSATGMATICNMGAETGATTSIFPYSEAMRSYLQATHRHDVADAVRFASSELRADEDAQYDRIIDINLSELEPIINGPFTPDLSTPISKLSDAVDKEGWPKDLTAGLIGSCTNSSFQDMSRAAELAKQAVDAGLQPKMPLFVSPGSEQTRKTLQENGVLQVFEELGSKLLTNACGPCCGSWDRQDMEKGVKNSILTSYNRNFTGRLDGNPATHIFLASPEMVMAKIFSDDLSFNPTSDSIVTPSGSDFRFKPPGGEALPSDGYANTDYVYSPPPSTGRNEVEVQIAETSKRLQRLAPFEPWHGKDFENCAILIKVQGKCTTDHITPAGPWFAYRGHLGNISNNTLIGAVNAETGKVNQVKNWLTGEEGDVPGTARAYKEASQPWVVIGDHNYGEGSSREHAALQPRYLGCVAIMAKSFARIHETNLKKQGLLALKFVKEGDYERISSSDRISIVGIKDLQPGKNVEVRITPTTAGRESFTIELSHTLTGEQIEYFREGSALNLMAKRKQQKS
;
A
#
# COMPACT_ATOMS: atom_id res chain seq x y z
N MET A 1 -22.58 -3.82 49.55
CA MET A 1 -22.73 -2.35 49.66
C MET A 1 -21.43 -1.64 49.36
N THR A 2 -20.33 -1.95 50.05
CA THR A 2 -18.99 -1.40 49.75
C THR A 2 -18.55 -1.59 48.28
N GLY A 3 -18.73 -2.79 47.72
CA GLY A 3 -18.44 -3.06 46.30
C GLY A 3 -19.27 -2.15 45.37
N VAL A 4 -20.59 -2.15 45.54
CA VAL A 4 -21.52 -1.33 44.74
C VAL A 4 -21.21 0.17 44.81
N ALA A 5 -20.91 0.73 46.00
CA ALA A 5 -20.57 2.14 46.13
C ALA A 5 -19.27 2.51 45.37
N THR A 6 -18.33 1.56 45.29
CA THR A 6 -17.07 1.74 44.55
C THR A 6 -17.26 1.67 43.06
N GLU A 7 -18.10 0.73 42.60
CA GLU A 7 -18.50 0.61 41.20
C GLU A 7 -19.19 1.90 40.73
N MET A 8 -19.94 2.58 41.61
CA MET A 8 -20.64 3.82 41.28
C MET A 8 -19.79 5.11 41.45
N PHE A 9 -18.47 5.00 41.64
CA PHE A 9 -17.56 6.14 41.85
C PHE A 9 -17.91 7.02 43.08
N ASP A 10 -18.73 6.53 44.01
CA ASP A 10 -19.06 7.21 45.27
C ASP A 10 -18.09 6.73 46.36
N PHE A 11 -16.89 7.29 46.28
CA PHE A 11 -15.72 6.86 47.04
C PHE A 11 -15.81 7.17 48.54
N ASP A 12 -16.47 8.27 48.90
CA ASP A 12 -16.70 8.63 50.30
C ASP A 12 -17.69 7.66 50.93
N SER A 13 -18.80 7.37 50.24
CA SER A 13 -19.78 6.35 50.68
C SER A 13 -19.17 4.95 50.69
N SER A 14 -18.33 4.60 49.71
CA SER A 14 -17.62 3.32 49.68
C SER A 14 -16.72 3.16 50.91
N LEU A 15 -15.92 4.18 51.22
CA LEU A 15 -15.04 4.17 52.38
C LEU A 15 -15.85 4.11 53.69
N GLU A 16 -16.95 4.85 53.79
CA GLU A 16 -17.85 4.80 54.96
C GLU A 16 -18.48 3.41 55.14
N MET A 17 -19.02 2.82 54.07
CA MET A 17 -19.61 1.48 54.10
C MET A 17 -18.58 0.41 54.44
N HIS A 18 -17.36 0.54 53.92
CA HIS A 18 -16.24 -0.32 54.30
C HIS A 18 -15.90 -0.20 55.79
N GLN A 19 -15.81 1.02 56.30
CA GLN A 19 -15.55 1.27 57.72
C GLN A 19 -16.62 0.65 58.61
N LEU A 20 -17.89 0.76 58.23
CA LEU A 20 -19.02 0.13 58.91
C LEU A 20 -18.92 -1.41 58.86
N ALA A 21 -18.53 -1.99 57.73
CA ALA A 21 -18.32 -3.43 57.61
C ALA A 21 -17.19 -3.93 58.53
N CYS A 22 -16.08 -3.21 58.61
CA CYS A 22 -14.99 -3.49 59.56
C CYS A 22 -15.46 -3.42 61.01
N ASP A 23 -16.25 -2.41 61.36
CA ASP A 23 -16.72 -2.22 62.73
C ASP A 23 -17.79 -3.27 63.10
N TYR A 24 -18.63 -3.67 62.14
CA TYR A 24 -19.59 -4.78 62.28
C TYR A 24 -18.88 -6.13 62.49
N ALA A 25 -17.86 -6.45 61.67
CA ALA A 25 -17.06 -7.67 61.83
C ALA A 25 -16.33 -7.73 63.19
N LYS A 26 -15.85 -6.58 63.68
CA LYS A 26 -15.29 -6.46 65.04
C LYS A 26 -16.35 -6.71 66.12
N GLY A 27 -17.54 -6.14 65.97
CA GLY A 27 -18.67 -6.34 66.89
C GLY A 27 -19.16 -7.79 66.95
N LEU A 28 -19.06 -8.52 65.83
CA LEU A 28 -19.31 -9.96 65.76
C LEU A 28 -18.11 -10.82 66.21
N HIS A 29 -17.03 -10.22 66.69
CA HIS A 29 -15.80 -10.91 67.10
C HIS A 29 -15.15 -11.79 66.01
N LEU A 30 -15.45 -11.56 64.72
CA LEU A 30 -14.95 -12.36 63.59
C LEU A 30 -13.42 -12.32 63.45
N HIS A 31 -12.77 -11.36 64.07
CA HIS A 31 -11.32 -11.22 64.14
C HIS A 31 -10.63 -12.22 65.09
N SER A 32 -11.39 -13.00 65.86
CA SER A 32 -10.89 -14.01 66.80
C SER A 32 -11.61 -15.36 66.63
N LEU A 33 -12.03 -15.70 65.40
CA LEU A 33 -12.76 -16.93 65.07
C LEU A 33 -12.06 -18.22 65.55
N ASP A 34 -10.73 -18.21 65.62
CA ASP A 34 -9.90 -19.34 66.04
C ASP A 34 -9.26 -19.13 67.42
N GLY A 35 -9.67 -18.09 68.16
CA GLY A 35 -9.15 -17.79 69.49
C GLY A 35 -9.96 -18.35 70.67
N ASN A 36 -9.28 -18.47 71.82
CA ASN A 36 -9.84 -19.14 73.01
C ASN A 36 -11.04 -18.40 73.63
N ASP A 37 -11.15 -17.07 73.45
CA ASP A 37 -12.17 -16.24 74.12
C ASP A 37 -13.54 -16.22 73.41
N TYR A 38 -13.63 -16.63 72.15
CA TYR A 38 -14.88 -16.58 71.38
C TYR A 38 -15.92 -17.61 71.86
N PHE A 39 -15.46 -18.73 72.43
CA PHE A 39 -16.30 -19.80 72.98
C PHE A 39 -17.17 -19.37 74.16
N ALA A 40 -16.94 -18.20 74.77
CA ALA A 40 -17.74 -17.68 75.87
C ALA A 40 -19.03 -16.98 75.41
N VAL A 41 -19.16 -16.62 74.13
CA VAL A 41 -20.22 -15.70 73.64
C VAL A 41 -21.25 -16.37 72.71
N THR A 42 -20.95 -17.52 72.10
CA THR A 42 -21.87 -18.20 71.15
C THR A 42 -22.47 -19.49 71.72
N GLU A 43 -23.76 -19.74 71.41
CA GLU A 43 -24.50 -20.93 71.86
C GLU A 43 -23.77 -22.25 71.56
N PRO A 44 -23.78 -23.23 72.49
CA PRO A 44 -23.15 -24.53 72.29
C PRO A 44 -23.85 -25.29 71.15
N GLY A 45 -23.20 -25.34 69.99
CA GLY A 45 -23.72 -25.96 68.76
C GLY A 45 -23.46 -25.17 67.47
N SER A 46 -23.02 -23.91 67.57
CA SER A 46 -22.57 -23.12 66.41
C SER A 46 -21.33 -23.76 65.78
N THR A 47 -21.50 -24.42 64.64
CA THR A 47 -20.40 -24.90 63.81
C THR A 47 -19.73 -23.72 63.13
N ARG A 48 -18.43 -23.56 63.39
CA ARG A 48 -17.50 -22.72 62.61
C ARG A 48 -17.78 -22.90 61.12
N THR A 49 -18.24 -21.87 60.41
CA THR A 49 -18.40 -21.98 58.95
C THR A 49 -17.14 -21.43 58.27
N ASP A 50 -16.69 -22.11 57.22
CA ASP A 50 -15.62 -21.56 56.37
C ASP A 50 -16.07 -20.34 55.59
N ASP A 51 -17.38 -20.14 55.46
CA ASP A 51 -17.97 -18.94 54.88
C ASP A 51 -17.68 -17.69 55.74
N ASP A 52 -17.72 -17.80 57.08
CA ASP A 52 -17.36 -16.71 57.98
C ASP A 52 -15.87 -16.34 57.88
N ARG A 53 -14.99 -17.36 57.78
CA ARG A 53 -13.55 -17.15 57.57
C ARG A 53 -13.29 -16.50 56.21
N ARG A 54 -13.95 -16.99 55.15
CA ARG A 54 -13.84 -16.43 53.80
C ARG A 54 -14.28 -14.96 53.79
N GLY A 55 -15.44 -14.65 54.37
CA GLY A 55 -15.95 -13.29 54.45
C GLY A 55 -15.02 -12.35 55.24
N MET A 56 -14.38 -12.85 56.31
CA MET A 56 -13.40 -12.06 57.06
C MET A 56 -12.13 -11.77 56.23
N TRP A 57 -11.62 -12.76 55.51
CA TRP A 57 -10.46 -12.58 54.62
C TRP A 57 -10.75 -11.63 53.46
N GLU A 58 -11.92 -11.72 52.86
CA GLU A 58 -12.37 -10.78 51.81
C GLU A 58 -12.44 -9.34 52.35
N LEU A 59 -12.91 -9.15 53.58
CA LEU A 59 -12.95 -7.83 54.22
C LEU A 59 -11.55 -7.26 54.50
N ILE A 60 -10.60 -8.08 54.93
CA ILE A 60 -9.19 -7.67 55.15
C ILE A 60 -8.56 -7.25 53.82
N GLN A 61 -8.72 -8.07 52.79
CA GLN A 61 -8.20 -7.77 51.46
C GLN A 61 -8.74 -6.43 50.96
N THR A 62 -10.06 -6.24 51.10
CA THR A 62 -10.75 -5.02 50.70
C THR A 62 -10.23 -3.80 51.48
N ASP A 63 -9.96 -3.94 52.79
CA ASP A 63 -9.38 -2.87 53.62
C ASP A 63 -8.00 -2.43 53.14
N LEU A 64 -7.10 -3.38 52.92
CA LEU A 64 -5.74 -3.09 52.48
C LEU A 64 -5.73 -2.43 51.10
N PHE A 65 -6.54 -2.95 50.18
CA PHE A 65 -6.64 -2.44 48.81
C PHE A 65 -7.17 -1.00 48.76
N TYR A 66 -8.28 -0.69 49.44
CA TYR A 66 -8.82 0.68 49.46
C TYR A 66 -7.84 1.66 50.09
N HIS A 67 -7.24 1.29 51.22
CA HIS A 67 -6.30 2.18 51.89
C HIS A 67 -5.02 2.41 51.07
N LEU A 68 -4.59 1.41 50.29
CA LEU A 68 -3.51 1.56 49.32
C LEU A 68 -3.89 2.60 48.24
N ILE A 69 -5.08 2.51 47.67
CA ILE A 69 -5.56 3.41 46.61
C ILE A 69 -5.75 4.84 47.10
N TYR A 70 -6.37 5.01 48.27
CA TYR A 70 -6.62 6.33 48.87
C TYR A 70 -5.42 6.94 49.58
N ASN A 71 -4.27 6.27 49.56
CA ASN A 71 -3.08 6.69 50.29
C ASN A 71 -3.38 6.94 51.79
N LYS A 72 -4.07 6.00 52.43
CA LYS A 72 -4.45 6.03 53.84
C LYS A 72 -3.79 4.88 54.60
N PRO A 73 -3.55 5.00 55.92
CA PRO A 73 -3.12 3.86 56.72
C PRO A 73 -4.28 2.87 56.90
N ALA A 74 -4.04 1.57 56.69
CA ALA A 74 -5.06 0.53 56.86
C ALA A 74 -5.71 0.54 58.26
N LYS A 75 -7.04 0.41 58.32
CA LYS A 75 -7.85 0.54 59.56
C LYS A 75 -7.83 -0.74 60.39
N LEU A 76 -7.81 -1.91 59.74
CA LEU A 76 -7.74 -3.22 60.41
C LEU A 76 -6.30 -3.59 60.83
N PHE A 77 -5.31 -2.94 60.22
CA PHE A 77 -3.90 -3.22 60.40
C PHE A 77 -3.39 -3.02 61.85
N ARG A 78 -3.91 -2.06 62.61
CA ARG A 78 -3.41 -1.77 63.98
C ARG A 78 -3.66 -2.91 64.98
N SER A 79 -4.46 -3.92 64.61
CA SER A 79 -4.83 -5.03 65.48
C SER A 79 -4.53 -6.42 64.90
N LEU A 80 -3.89 -6.54 63.72
CA LEU A 80 -3.67 -7.84 63.08
C LEU A 80 -2.87 -8.82 63.97
N ASP A 81 -1.90 -8.34 64.75
CA ASP A 81 -1.13 -9.17 65.69
C ASP A 81 -2.01 -9.79 66.81
N SER A 82 -3.19 -9.23 67.05
CA SER A 82 -4.19 -9.72 68.02
C SER A 82 -5.26 -10.61 67.40
N TRP A 83 -5.28 -10.77 66.08
CA TRP A 83 -6.33 -11.48 65.36
C TRP A 83 -5.96 -12.96 65.22
N GLN A 84 -6.93 -13.83 65.52
CA GLN A 84 -6.78 -15.28 65.48
C GLN A 84 -7.81 -15.82 64.47
N VAL A 85 -7.49 -15.71 63.18
CA VAL A 85 -8.31 -16.21 62.07
C VAL A 85 -7.42 -16.96 61.09
N ASN A 86 -7.58 -18.27 61.02
CA ASN A 86 -6.90 -19.14 60.07
C ASN A 86 -7.51 -19.02 58.68
N LEU A 87 -6.75 -19.42 57.66
CA LEU A 87 -7.31 -19.62 56.32
C LEU A 87 -8.31 -20.80 56.34
N PRO A 88 -9.44 -20.71 55.63
CA PRO A 88 -10.37 -21.83 55.51
C PRO A 88 -9.71 -23.00 54.76
N TRP A 89 -9.63 -24.19 55.40
CA TRP A 89 -9.20 -25.51 54.89
C TRP A 89 -7.93 -25.60 54.02
N LEU A 90 -7.10 -24.57 53.99
CA LEU A 90 -5.89 -24.54 53.17
C LEU A 90 -4.65 -24.48 54.05
N SER A 91 -3.77 -25.47 53.90
CA SER A 91 -2.41 -25.41 54.42
C SER A 91 -1.64 -24.34 53.66
N LEU A 92 -0.74 -23.61 54.32
CA LEU A 92 0.19 -22.67 53.67
C LEU A 92 1.03 -23.33 52.56
N ASP A 93 1.15 -24.66 52.59
CA ASP A 93 1.88 -25.48 51.61
C ASP A 93 1.03 -25.99 50.43
N SER A 94 -0.16 -25.41 50.21
CA SER A 94 -1.06 -25.81 49.12
C SER A 94 -0.43 -25.52 47.75
N THR A 95 -0.05 -26.57 47.01
CA THR A 95 0.50 -26.45 45.65
C THR A 95 -0.59 -26.13 44.61
N PRO A 96 -0.24 -25.47 43.48
CA PRO A 96 -1.16 -25.27 42.36
C PRO A 96 -1.76 -26.61 41.90
N ASN A 97 -3.09 -26.74 41.92
CA ASN A 97 -3.80 -27.91 41.43
C ASN A 97 -4.54 -27.56 40.13
N ASN A 98 -4.20 -28.23 39.03
CA ASN A 98 -4.78 -28.01 37.70
C ASN A 98 -6.26 -28.40 37.57
N ASP A 99 -6.82 -29.06 38.59
CA ASP A 99 -8.24 -29.48 38.64
C ASP A 99 -9.07 -28.69 39.68
N ALA A 100 -8.49 -27.67 40.32
CA ALA A 100 -9.21 -26.86 41.30
C ALA A 100 -10.21 -25.88 40.63
N PRO A 101 -11.38 -25.63 41.23
CA PRO A 101 -12.30 -24.59 40.73
C PRO A 101 -11.68 -23.19 40.79
N VAL A 102 -11.90 -22.38 39.74
CA VAL A 102 -11.41 -21.00 39.61
C VAL A 102 -11.72 -20.12 40.84
N PRO A 103 -12.92 -20.16 41.46
CA PRO A 103 -13.19 -19.39 42.68
C PRO A 103 -12.25 -19.74 43.84
N THR A 104 -11.86 -21.01 43.99
CA THR A 104 -10.93 -21.46 45.03
C THR A 104 -9.52 -20.94 44.78
N ILE A 105 -9.06 -21.01 43.53
CA ILE A 105 -7.77 -20.46 43.09
C ILE A 105 -7.73 -18.95 43.35
N ALA A 106 -8.78 -18.24 42.95
CA ALA A 106 -8.87 -16.80 43.16
C ALA A 106 -8.82 -16.44 44.65
N PHE A 107 -9.55 -17.16 45.50
CA PHE A 107 -9.51 -16.93 46.95
C PHE A 107 -8.10 -17.12 47.53
N LEU A 108 -7.39 -18.18 47.12
CA LEU A 108 -6.03 -18.49 47.57
C LEU A 108 -5.02 -17.42 47.18
N VAL A 109 -5.03 -17.04 45.91
CA VAL A 109 -4.14 -16.00 45.38
C VAL A 109 -4.43 -14.66 46.05
N ARG A 110 -5.71 -14.30 46.22
CA ARG A 110 -6.11 -13.08 46.97
C ARG A 110 -5.62 -13.08 48.41
N SER A 111 -5.68 -14.23 49.08
CA SER A 111 -5.20 -14.39 50.45
C SER A 111 -3.69 -14.23 50.54
N ARG A 112 -2.93 -14.78 49.59
CA ARG A 112 -1.47 -14.56 49.52
C ARG A 112 -1.10 -13.12 49.18
N LEU A 113 -1.80 -12.50 48.25
CA LEU A 113 -1.65 -11.07 47.95
C LEU A 113 -1.92 -10.21 49.19
N THR A 114 -2.89 -10.59 50.02
CA THR A 114 -3.19 -9.92 51.30
C THR A 114 -1.98 -9.94 52.24
N PHE A 115 -1.24 -11.04 52.34
CA PHE A 115 -0.01 -11.10 53.14
C PHE A 115 1.08 -10.17 52.60
N VAL A 116 1.27 -10.10 51.28
CA VAL A 116 2.21 -9.16 50.66
C VAL A 116 1.85 -7.72 51.01
N LEU A 117 0.56 -7.36 50.93
CA LEU A 117 0.08 -6.03 51.30
C LEU A 117 0.27 -5.73 52.80
N ILE A 118 0.06 -6.71 53.69
CA ILE A 118 0.35 -6.56 55.12
C ILE A 118 1.83 -6.26 55.33
N HIS A 119 2.72 -7.03 54.70
CA HIS A 119 4.15 -6.83 54.78
C HIS A 119 4.55 -5.44 54.24
N PHE A 120 3.98 -5.05 53.10
CA PHE A 120 4.16 -3.71 52.54
C PHE A 120 3.78 -2.61 53.55
N PHE A 121 2.59 -2.68 54.17
CA PHE A 121 2.15 -1.67 55.14
C PHE A 121 2.94 -1.69 56.46
N GLN A 122 3.55 -2.82 56.84
CA GLN A 122 4.51 -2.91 57.95
C GLN A 122 5.81 -2.21 57.60
N MET A 123 6.38 -2.56 56.45
CA MET A 123 7.66 -2.07 55.95
C MET A 123 7.62 -0.55 55.67
N ILE A 124 6.58 -0.06 54.99
CA ILE A 124 6.53 1.35 54.53
C ILE A 124 6.53 2.37 55.68
N LYS A 125 6.19 1.95 56.90
CA LYS A 125 6.18 2.81 58.09
C LYS A 125 7.57 3.11 58.64
N THR A 126 8.55 2.28 58.32
CA THR A 126 9.92 2.41 58.83
C THR A 126 10.84 3.15 57.85
N LEU A 127 10.29 3.64 56.74
CA LEU A 127 11.03 4.24 55.63
C LEU A 127 10.79 5.76 55.58
N ASP A 128 11.88 6.53 55.47
CA ASP A 128 11.85 8.00 55.50
C ASP A 128 12.27 8.67 54.17
N ASN A 129 12.80 7.89 53.23
CA ASN A 129 13.38 8.32 51.95
C ASN A 129 12.74 7.57 50.76
N GLU A 130 12.42 8.29 49.70
CA GLU A 130 11.77 7.76 48.48
C GLU A 130 12.62 6.69 47.79
N SER A 131 13.93 6.92 47.61
CA SER A 131 14.81 5.95 46.93
C SER A 131 14.95 4.64 47.73
N GLU A 132 14.99 4.74 49.06
CA GLU A 132 14.99 3.56 49.93
C GLU A 132 13.64 2.83 49.90
N ALA A 133 12.53 3.58 49.81
CA ALA A 133 11.21 2.99 49.71
C ALA A 133 11.00 2.25 48.39
N VAL A 134 11.39 2.83 47.25
CA VAL A 134 11.29 2.15 45.95
C VAL A 134 12.08 0.84 45.95
N ASN A 135 13.34 0.87 46.42
CA ASN A 135 14.19 -0.33 46.50
C ASN A 135 13.64 -1.40 47.45
N ALA A 136 12.97 -1.01 48.52
CA ALA A 136 12.36 -1.94 49.48
C ALA A 136 11.01 -2.51 48.98
N ILE A 137 10.28 -1.76 48.16
CA ILE A 137 8.99 -2.14 47.59
C ILE A 137 9.14 -3.10 46.40
N GLU A 138 10.17 -2.90 45.58
CA GLU A 138 10.38 -3.68 44.36
C GLU A 138 10.40 -5.20 44.57
N PRO A 139 11.06 -5.77 45.62
CA PRO A 139 10.95 -7.19 45.95
C PRO A 139 9.51 -7.66 46.21
N LEU A 140 8.69 -6.85 46.89
CA LEU A 140 7.28 -7.17 47.14
C LEU A 140 6.45 -7.11 45.85
N CYS A 141 6.78 -6.20 44.93
CA CYS A 141 6.14 -6.17 43.62
C CYS A 141 6.46 -7.42 42.81
N HIS A 142 7.71 -7.89 42.83
CA HIS A 142 8.09 -9.16 42.19
C HIS A 142 7.43 -10.37 42.86
N GLU A 143 7.23 -10.35 44.18
CA GLU A 143 6.48 -11.41 44.88
C GLU A 143 5.04 -11.52 44.36
N ILE A 144 4.38 -10.39 44.04
CA ILE A 144 3.05 -10.40 43.41
C ILE A 144 3.09 -11.01 42.01
N GLU A 145 4.08 -10.68 41.19
CA GLU A 145 4.23 -11.28 39.85
C GLU A 145 4.49 -12.78 39.94
N SER A 146 5.42 -13.20 40.80
CA SER A 146 5.73 -14.61 41.03
C SER A 146 4.52 -15.37 41.57
N LEU A 147 3.67 -14.74 42.39
CA LEU A 147 2.43 -15.35 42.86
C LEU A 147 1.47 -15.64 41.70
N LEU A 148 1.31 -14.72 40.75
CA LEU A 148 0.43 -14.93 39.59
C LEU A 148 0.99 -16.00 38.64
N GLU A 149 2.30 -16.05 38.48
CA GLU A 149 3.02 -17.05 37.68
C GLU A 149 2.98 -18.45 38.31
N GLU A 150 3.25 -18.54 39.62
CA GLU A 150 3.21 -19.79 40.40
C GLU A 150 1.85 -20.48 40.25
N TRP A 151 0.76 -19.71 40.29
CA TRP A 151 -0.60 -20.21 40.13
C TRP A 151 -1.07 -20.30 38.67
N ARG A 152 -0.19 -19.97 37.71
CA ARG A 152 -0.43 -20.06 36.27
C ARG A 152 -1.72 -19.36 35.84
N ILE A 153 -1.98 -18.18 36.39
CA ILE A 153 -3.28 -17.50 36.21
C ILE A 153 -3.56 -17.21 34.72
N GLU A 154 -2.53 -16.88 33.93
CA GLU A 154 -2.69 -16.67 32.48
C GLU A 154 -3.16 -17.94 31.74
N ASP A 155 -2.71 -19.14 32.15
CA ASP A 155 -3.14 -20.39 31.54
C ASP A 155 -4.63 -20.67 31.85
N TRP A 156 -5.08 -20.33 33.06
CA TRP A 156 -6.49 -20.41 33.43
C TRP A 156 -7.36 -19.45 32.63
N VAL A 157 -6.85 -18.24 32.34
CA VAL A 157 -7.54 -17.28 31.47
C VAL A 157 -7.67 -17.83 30.06
N GLN A 158 -6.59 -18.35 29.48
CA GLN A 158 -6.62 -18.94 28.14
C GLN A 158 -7.59 -20.11 28.05
N ARG A 159 -7.59 -20.99 29.05
CA ARG A 159 -8.52 -22.12 29.14
C ARG A 159 -9.97 -21.65 29.23
N SER A 160 -10.27 -20.70 30.12
CA SER A 160 -11.62 -20.17 30.30
C SER A 160 -12.12 -19.42 29.06
N ALA A 161 -11.22 -18.74 28.34
CA ALA A 161 -11.51 -18.10 27.06
C ALA A 161 -11.86 -19.12 25.98
N HIS A 162 -11.10 -20.21 25.89
CA HIS A 162 -11.39 -21.30 24.96
C HIS A 162 -12.72 -22.00 25.29
N GLU A 163 -13.04 -22.15 26.57
CA GLU A 163 -14.30 -22.75 27.06
C GLU A 163 -15.48 -21.77 27.01
N ASN A 164 -15.24 -20.49 26.69
CA ASN A 164 -16.21 -19.40 26.70
C ASN A 164 -16.94 -19.23 28.06
N ASP A 165 -16.23 -19.47 29.16
CA ASP A 165 -16.72 -19.33 30.52
C ASP A 165 -16.52 -17.90 31.04
N MET A 166 -17.53 -17.07 30.78
CA MET A 166 -17.51 -15.65 31.10
C MET A 166 -17.40 -15.36 32.61
N ILE A 167 -17.92 -16.24 33.46
CA ILE A 167 -17.86 -16.06 34.93
C ILE A 167 -16.42 -16.24 35.40
N ASN A 168 -15.78 -17.32 34.94
CA ASN A 168 -14.39 -17.60 35.30
C ASN A 168 -13.44 -16.56 34.70
N LEU A 169 -13.67 -16.11 33.46
CA LEU A 169 -12.94 -14.99 32.86
C LEU A 169 -13.05 -13.72 33.69
N TRP A 170 -14.24 -13.41 34.23
CA TRP A 170 -14.42 -12.24 35.09
C TRP A 170 -13.59 -12.33 36.37
N ILE A 171 -13.65 -13.48 37.05
CA ILE A 171 -12.93 -13.72 38.30
C ILE A 171 -11.41 -13.64 38.10
N LEU A 172 -10.90 -14.25 37.03
CA LEU A 172 -9.48 -14.28 36.71
C LEU A 172 -8.98 -12.92 36.20
N GLY A 173 -9.77 -12.23 35.38
CA GLY A 173 -9.49 -10.87 34.92
C GLY A 173 -9.39 -9.88 36.08
N ASP A 174 -10.32 -9.93 37.03
CA ASP A 174 -10.24 -9.15 38.28
C ASP A 174 -8.96 -9.49 39.05
N LEU A 175 -8.67 -10.78 39.24
CA LEU A 175 -7.49 -11.20 40.00
C LEU A 175 -6.19 -10.61 39.44
N LEU A 176 -5.98 -10.69 38.12
CA LEU A 176 -4.82 -10.11 37.44
C LEU A 176 -4.80 -8.58 37.57
N LEU A 177 -5.93 -7.93 37.26
CA LEU A 177 -6.03 -6.46 37.30
C LEU A 177 -5.77 -5.92 38.72
N ASN A 178 -6.26 -6.60 39.75
CA ASN A 178 -6.05 -6.25 41.15
C ASN A 178 -4.58 -6.40 41.57
N GLY A 179 -3.93 -7.51 41.20
CA GLY A 179 -2.51 -7.72 41.47
C GLY A 179 -1.63 -6.63 40.86
N TYR A 180 -1.83 -6.33 39.57
CA TYR A 180 -1.07 -5.28 38.88
C TYR A 180 -1.40 -3.87 39.40
N THR A 181 -2.66 -3.61 39.76
CA THR A 181 -3.04 -2.34 40.42
C THR A 181 -2.33 -2.18 41.76
N CYS A 182 -2.23 -3.24 42.57
CA CYS A 182 -1.50 -3.20 43.84
C CYS A 182 -0.04 -2.79 43.62
N ILE A 183 0.64 -3.34 42.60
CA ILE A 183 2.01 -2.97 42.27
C ILE A 183 2.12 -1.47 41.95
N ILE A 184 1.28 -0.95 41.04
CA ILE A 184 1.30 0.47 40.66
C ILE A 184 1.08 1.39 41.87
N PHE A 185 0.12 1.07 42.73
CA PHE A 185 -0.18 1.91 43.88
C PHE A 185 0.81 1.76 45.05
N MET A 186 1.46 0.60 45.19
CA MET A 186 2.60 0.45 46.10
C MET A 186 3.77 1.34 45.66
N LEU A 187 4.11 1.31 44.37
CA LEU A 187 5.12 2.19 43.79
C LEU A 187 4.74 3.67 43.93
N ARG A 188 3.47 4.01 43.71
CA ARG A 188 2.94 5.37 43.93
C ARG A 188 3.03 5.80 45.40
N LYS A 189 2.87 4.89 46.35
CA LYS A 189 3.01 5.21 47.78
C LYS A 189 4.47 5.51 48.16
N ALA A 190 5.43 4.92 47.45
CA ALA A 190 6.87 5.16 47.66
C ALA A 190 7.26 6.63 47.47
N THR A 191 6.57 7.35 46.58
CA THR A 191 6.80 8.77 46.28
C THR A 191 5.97 9.71 47.18
N LEU A 192 5.06 9.14 47.98
CA LEU A 192 4.11 9.85 48.86
C LEU A 192 4.26 9.47 50.34
N LEU A 193 5.48 9.13 50.78
CA LEU A 193 5.76 8.65 52.16
C LEU A 193 5.25 9.59 53.26
N LYS A 194 5.48 10.90 53.09
CA LYS A 194 5.23 11.92 54.12
C LYS A 194 3.83 12.56 54.06
N THR A 195 2.98 12.10 53.14
CA THR A 195 1.65 12.68 52.93
C THR A 195 0.56 11.63 53.04
N ASN A 196 -0.48 11.96 53.83
CA ASN A 196 -1.79 11.29 53.83
C ASN A 196 -2.84 12.10 53.03
N SER A 197 -2.39 13.17 52.37
CA SER A 197 -3.20 14.09 51.57
C SER A 197 -3.23 13.62 50.11
N PRO A 198 -4.40 13.60 49.45
CA PRO A 198 -4.54 13.05 48.13
C PRO A 198 -4.18 14.15 47.10
N ASN A 199 -3.09 14.00 46.37
CA ASN A 199 -3.17 14.42 44.97
C ASN A 199 -4.31 13.59 44.33
N PRO A 200 -5.06 14.14 43.36
CA PRO A 200 -6.13 13.42 42.70
C PRO A 200 -5.65 12.02 42.32
N ILE A 201 -6.42 10.99 42.68
CA ILE A 201 -6.04 9.60 42.38
C ILE A 201 -5.86 9.43 40.87
N SER A 202 -6.50 10.28 40.07
CA SER A 202 -6.39 10.36 38.62
C SER A 202 -5.05 10.88 38.04
N SER A 203 -4.04 11.26 38.83
CA SER A 203 -2.75 11.75 38.29
C SER A 203 -1.63 10.70 38.35
N ASP A 204 -0.85 10.62 37.26
CA ASP A 204 0.35 9.77 37.08
C ASP A 204 1.63 10.38 37.68
N ASP A 205 1.63 11.67 38.03
CA ASP A 205 2.81 12.44 38.47
C ASP A 205 3.59 11.83 39.65
N ASN A 206 2.98 10.88 40.35
CA ASN A 206 3.51 10.27 41.56
C ASN A 206 3.92 8.80 41.34
N ILE A 207 3.90 8.29 40.11
CA ILE A 207 4.42 6.94 39.80
C ILE A 207 5.89 7.07 39.40
N PRO A 208 6.80 6.35 40.08
CA PRO A 208 8.21 6.38 39.70
C PRO A 208 8.37 5.77 38.32
N LYS A 209 9.03 6.49 37.40
CA LYS A 209 9.26 6.07 36.01
C LYS A 209 10.34 4.99 35.92
N THR A 210 10.01 3.77 36.32
CA THR A 210 10.89 2.58 36.27
C THR A 210 10.42 1.57 35.22
N HIS A 211 11.33 0.69 34.76
CA HIS A 211 10.97 -0.41 33.85
C HIS A 211 9.81 -1.26 34.39
N LEU A 212 9.80 -1.52 35.71
CA LEU A 212 8.70 -2.20 36.38
C LEU A 212 7.38 -1.43 36.24
N SER A 213 7.34 -0.14 36.58
CA SER A 213 6.11 0.66 36.49
C SER A 213 5.52 0.71 35.07
N THR A 214 6.38 0.83 34.06
CA THR A 214 5.99 0.88 32.65
C THR A 214 5.46 -0.47 32.20
N ARG A 215 6.18 -1.57 32.46
CA ARG A 215 5.75 -2.92 32.13
C ARG A 215 4.41 -3.28 32.76
N ILE A 216 4.21 -2.96 34.03
CA ILE A 216 2.94 -3.23 34.73
C ILE A 216 1.81 -2.35 34.18
N SER A 217 2.08 -1.08 33.85
CA SER A 217 1.07 -0.22 33.21
C SER A 217 0.64 -0.76 31.84
N ARG A 218 1.58 -1.28 31.03
CA ARG A 218 1.27 -1.99 29.77
C ARG A 218 0.35 -3.18 30.02
N ARG A 219 0.68 -4.05 31.00
CA ARG A 219 -0.17 -5.21 31.35
C ARG A 219 -1.59 -4.82 31.75
N ILE A 220 -1.76 -3.73 32.51
CA ILE A 220 -3.09 -3.22 32.88
C ILE A 220 -3.89 -2.80 31.64
N LEU A 221 -3.26 -2.10 30.70
CA LEU A 221 -3.89 -1.65 29.46
C LEU A 221 -4.21 -2.83 28.52
N GLU A 222 -3.33 -3.82 28.41
CA GLU A 222 -3.57 -5.06 27.66
C GLU A 222 -4.78 -5.82 28.20
N LEU A 223 -4.86 -6.00 29.52
CA LEU A 223 -6.02 -6.62 30.17
C LEU A 223 -7.30 -5.82 29.94
N THR A 224 -7.21 -4.49 30.00
CA THR A 224 -8.34 -3.60 29.71
C THR A 224 -8.87 -3.83 28.29
N TYR A 225 -7.97 -3.90 27.31
CA TYR A 225 -8.32 -4.22 25.93
C TYR A 225 -8.94 -5.62 25.80
N LEU A 226 -8.37 -6.64 26.44
CA LEU A 226 -8.93 -7.99 26.42
C LEU A 226 -10.35 -8.03 27.00
N MET A 227 -10.58 -7.41 28.16
CA MET A 227 -11.89 -7.39 28.83
C MET A 227 -12.97 -6.70 27.99
N LEU A 228 -12.65 -5.54 27.40
CA LEU A 228 -13.61 -4.73 26.66
C LEU A 228 -13.83 -5.24 25.23
N HIS A 229 -12.75 -5.59 24.53
CA HIS A 229 -12.82 -5.89 23.09
C HIS A 229 -12.89 -7.39 22.78
N VAL A 230 -12.05 -8.19 23.44
CA VAL A 230 -11.92 -9.62 23.13
C VAL A 230 -12.99 -10.44 23.85
N TRP A 231 -13.13 -10.27 25.16
CA TRP A 231 -14.13 -10.98 25.97
C TRP A 231 -15.50 -10.30 25.92
N ARG A 232 -15.57 -9.03 25.48
CA ARG A 232 -16.83 -8.27 25.29
C ARG A 232 -17.72 -8.27 26.52
N PHE A 233 -17.12 -7.93 27.65
CA PHE A 233 -17.85 -7.74 28.89
C PHE A 233 -18.90 -6.61 28.75
N PRO A 234 -20.07 -6.73 29.42
CA PRO A 234 -21.12 -5.71 29.37
C PRO A 234 -20.57 -4.31 29.68
N ALA A 235 -20.89 -3.32 28.83
CA ALA A 235 -20.21 -2.03 28.84
C ALA A 235 -20.34 -1.30 30.18
N ALA A 236 -21.54 -1.20 30.77
CA ALA A 236 -21.76 -0.49 32.02
C ALA A 236 -20.90 -1.06 33.16
N GLU A 237 -20.98 -2.37 33.38
CA GLU A 237 -20.25 -3.07 34.44
C GLU A 237 -18.75 -3.10 34.18
N ALA A 238 -18.32 -3.37 32.94
CA ALA A 238 -16.90 -3.44 32.59
C ALA A 238 -16.21 -2.07 32.72
N ILE A 239 -16.83 -1.02 32.18
CA ILE A 239 -16.29 0.34 32.24
C ILE A 239 -16.26 0.83 33.70
N SER A 240 -17.37 0.68 34.43
CA SER A 240 -17.46 1.01 35.86
C SER A 240 -16.38 0.29 36.67
N TYR A 241 -16.13 -0.98 36.37
CA TYR A 241 -15.17 -1.81 37.10
C TYR A 241 -13.70 -1.53 36.75
N ILE A 242 -13.39 -1.37 35.46
CA ILE A 242 -12.03 -1.14 34.95
C ILE A 242 -11.54 0.27 35.28
N LEU A 243 -12.45 1.25 35.25
CA LEU A 243 -12.14 2.64 35.55
C LEU A 243 -12.43 3.00 37.01
N GLY A 244 -13.31 2.23 37.66
CA GLY A 244 -13.54 2.27 39.10
C GLY A 244 -12.24 2.05 39.86
N ALA A 245 -11.98 2.92 40.83
CA ALA A 245 -10.71 2.97 41.56
C ALA A 245 -9.45 3.29 40.70
N TYR A 246 -9.62 3.89 39.52
CA TYR A 246 -8.57 4.51 38.67
C TYR A 246 -7.53 3.55 38.06
N ARG A 247 -7.85 2.26 37.96
CA ARG A 247 -6.90 1.20 37.56
C ARG A 247 -6.33 1.41 36.15
N ALA A 248 -7.19 1.48 35.13
CA ALA A 248 -6.76 1.66 33.76
C ALA A 248 -6.35 3.12 33.45
N HIS A 249 -7.02 4.11 34.06
CA HIS A 249 -6.77 5.53 33.77
C HIS A 249 -5.35 5.97 34.16
N ILE A 250 -4.86 5.55 35.33
CA ILE A 250 -3.53 5.90 35.80
C ILE A 250 -2.45 5.22 34.92
N ALA A 251 -2.64 3.94 34.58
CA ALA A 251 -1.75 3.22 33.68
C ALA A 251 -1.69 3.92 32.31
N TYR A 252 -2.84 4.36 31.80
CA TYR A 252 -2.96 5.12 30.54
C TYR A 252 -2.17 6.43 30.60
N ALA A 253 -2.39 7.24 31.64
CA ALA A 253 -1.72 8.51 31.83
C ALA A 253 -0.20 8.34 32.00
N HIS A 254 0.23 7.33 32.76
CA HIS A 254 1.66 7.02 32.97
C HIS A 254 2.37 6.67 31.66
N ILE A 255 1.77 5.82 30.83
CA ILE A 255 2.33 5.46 29.52
C ILE A 255 2.39 6.68 28.60
N ALA A 256 1.30 7.44 28.48
CA ALA A 256 1.29 8.65 27.66
C ALA A 256 2.33 9.70 28.11
N SER A 257 2.47 9.90 29.42
CA SER A 257 3.45 10.79 30.03
C SER A 257 4.89 10.33 29.80
N ASN A 258 5.15 9.02 29.83
CA ASN A 258 6.46 8.47 29.48
C ASN A 258 6.81 8.75 28.02
N MET A 259 5.87 8.56 27.11
CA MET A 259 6.07 8.82 25.68
C MET A 259 6.37 10.29 25.37
N VAL A 260 5.68 11.23 26.03
CA VAL A 260 5.94 12.67 25.86
C VAL A 260 7.32 13.08 26.39
N ASN A 261 7.76 12.50 27.51
CA ASN A 261 8.94 12.97 28.24
C ASN A 261 10.24 12.20 27.94
N SER A 262 10.18 10.96 27.46
CA SER A 262 11.36 10.13 27.18
C SER A 262 11.02 9.06 26.13
N PRO A 263 10.89 9.43 24.85
CA PRO A 263 10.62 8.48 23.79
C PRO A 263 11.86 7.65 23.51
N ASP A 264 11.92 6.44 24.08
CA ASP A 264 12.63 5.37 23.39
C ASP A 264 11.78 4.96 22.18
N LEU A 265 12.38 4.97 20.98
CA LEU A 265 11.66 4.98 19.70
C LEU A 265 10.86 3.69 19.44
N ASP A 266 11.38 2.55 19.89
CA ASP A 266 10.74 1.25 19.68
C ASP A 266 9.58 1.03 20.65
N ASP A 267 9.76 1.39 21.92
CA ASP A 267 8.77 1.25 22.98
C ASP A 267 7.59 2.23 22.84
N ALA A 268 7.86 3.47 22.39
CA ALA A 268 6.82 4.48 22.18
C ALA A 268 5.78 4.06 21.12
N THR A 269 6.18 3.25 20.13
CA THR A 269 5.25 2.77 19.11
C THR A 269 4.24 1.78 19.67
N ALA A 270 4.71 0.75 20.38
CA ALA A 270 3.85 -0.26 20.97
C ALA A 270 2.91 0.35 22.03
N ASP A 271 3.44 1.32 22.77
CA ASP A 271 2.67 2.09 23.75
C ASP A 271 1.57 2.93 23.10
N LEU A 272 1.86 3.63 21.99
CA LEU A 272 0.84 4.41 21.29
C LEU A 272 -0.31 3.54 20.78
N ASP A 273 0.02 2.43 20.14
CA ASP A 273 -0.97 1.48 19.61
C ASP A 273 -1.81 0.87 20.74
N LEU A 274 -1.19 0.55 21.88
CA LEU A 274 -1.90 0.09 23.06
C LEU A 274 -2.85 1.17 23.61
N LEU A 275 -2.42 2.43 23.68
CA LEU A 275 -3.27 3.56 24.08
C LEU A 275 -4.45 3.74 23.11
N ASP A 276 -4.21 3.69 21.80
CA ASP A 276 -5.26 3.83 20.77
C ASP A 276 -6.27 2.68 20.83
N ARG A 277 -5.82 1.43 20.93
CA ARG A 277 -6.70 0.25 21.07
C ARG A 277 -7.58 0.33 22.30
N VAL A 278 -7.03 0.76 23.44
CA VAL A 278 -7.79 0.95 24.67
C VAL A 278 -8.79 2.09 24.51
N ALA A 279 -8.38 3.24 23.97
CA ALA A 279 -9.26 4.38 23.74
C ALA A 279 -10.43 4.04 22.82
N GLN A 280 -10.19 3.28 21.74
CA GLN A 280 -11.22 2.86 20.79
C GLN A 280 -12.19 1.83 21.41
N SER A 281 -11.67 0.93 22.25
CA SER A 281 -12.50 -0.04 22.99
C SER A 281 -13.44 0.67 23.98
N ILE A 282 -12.92 1.67 24.70
CA ILE A 282 -13.71 2.50 25.62
C ILE A 282 -14.69 3.38 24.85
N GLU A 283 -14.32 3.93 23.69
CA GLU A 283 -15.24 4.68 22.83
C GLU A 283 -16.41 3.82 22.38
N THR A 284 -16.14 2.59 21.94
CA THR A 284 -17.18 1.63 21.53
C THR A 284 -18.12 1.35 22.69
N ALA A 285 -17.58 1.06 23.87
CA ALA A 285 -18.37 0.76 25.05
C ALA A 285 -19.15 2.00 25.57
N ALA A 286 -18.60 3.21 25.42
CA ALA A 286 -19.28 4.47 25.77
C ALA A 286 -20.41 4.87 24.80
N GLN A 287 -20.55 4.21 23.64
CA GLN A 287 -21.73 4.36 22.79
C GLN A 287 -22.97 3.70 23.42
N GLU A 288 -22.76 2.67 24.25
CA GLU A 288 -23.84 2.00 24.99
C GLU A 288 -24.21 2.77 26.27
N GLU A 289 -23.26 3.48 26.88
CA GLU A 289 -23.43 4.24 28.13
C GLU A 289 -22.85 5.68 28.03
N CYS A 290 -23.73 6.67 27.85
CA CYS A 290 -23.31 8.04 27.52
C CYS A 290 -22.56 8.79 28.63
N ASP A 291 -22.66 8.33 29.87
CA ASP A 291 -22.02 8.95 31.04
C ASP A 291 -20.49 8.92 30.96
N PHE A 292 -19.91 8.07 30.09
CA PHE A 292 -18.47 7.94 29.88
C PHE A 292 -17.90 8.80 28.74
N ALA A 293 -18.72 9.54 27.99
CA ALA A 293 -18.27 10.40 26.89
C ALA A 293 -17.20 11.46 27.26
N PRO A 294 -17.19 12.07 28.47
CA PRO A 294 -16.09 12.95 28.89
C PRO A 294 -14.72 12.26 28.92
N LEU A 295 -14.66 10.98 29.32
CA LEU A 295 -13.40 10.23 29.41
C LEU A 295 -12.82 9.93 28.04
N VAL A 296 -13.65 9.52 27.08
CA VAL A 296 -13.24 9.29 25.68
C VAL A 296 -12.60 10.55 25.10
N ARG A 297 -13.18 11.73 25.38
CA ARG A 297 -12.61 13.02 24.93
C ARG A 297 -11.24 13.31 25.54
N VAL A 298 -11.03 12.96 26.82
CA VAL A 298 -9.73 13.13 27.48
C VAL A 298 -8.68 12.19 26.89
N MET A 299 -8.99 10.91 26.70
CA MET A 299 -8.07 9.94 26.09
C MET A 299 -7.67 10.34 24.66
N LYS A 300 -8.63 10.77 23.84
CA LYS A 300 -8.35 11.31 22.50
C LYS A 300 -7.45 12.53 22.51
N LYS A 301 -7.66 13.44 23.47
CA LYS A 301 -6.81 14.63 23.61
C LYS A 301 -5.38 14.26 24.01
N ILE A 302 -5.21 13.32 24.94
CA ILE A 302 -3.90 12.82 25.36
C ILE A 302 -3.18 12.17 24.17
N ASN A 303 -3.84 11.30 23.41
CA ASN A 303 -3.22 10.66 22.24
C ASN A 303 -2.84 11.70 21.17
N ALA A 304 -3.67 12.72 20.96
CA ALA A 304 -3.35 13.81 20.05
C ALA A 304 -2.11 14.61 20.51
N GLU A 305 -1.95 14.83 21.82
CA GLU A 305 -0.79 15.50 22.40
C GLU A 305 0.49 14.65 22.24
N VAL A 306 0.39 13.34 22.47
CA VAL A 306 1.46 12.36 22.21
C VAL A 306 1.85 12.35 20.73
N LEU A 307 0.88 12.36 19.81
CA LEU A 307 1.12 12.43 18.37
C LEU A 307 1.78 13.75 17.96
N SER A 308 1.46 14.86 18.64
CA SER A 308 2.06 16.17 18.37
C SER A 308 3.54 16.25 18.74
N SER A 309 4.02 15.37 19.62
CA SER A 309 5.46 15.21 19.91
C SER A 309 6.23 14.36 18.89
N ALA A 310 5.55 13.69 17.95
CA ALA A 310 6.20 12.93 16.88
C ALA A 310 6.82 13.86 15.81
N SER A 311 7.97 13.45 15.24
CA SER A 311 8.60 14.21 14.13
C SER A 311 7.65 14.30 12.94
N SER A 312 7.26 15.49 12.50
CA SER A 312 6.42 15.68 11.30
C SER A 312 7.20 15.58 9.99
N LYS A 313 8.53 15.38 10.06
CA LYS A 313 9.43 15.37 8.92
C LYS A 313 10.22 14.06 8.84
N ALA A 314 10.44 13.62 7.62
CA ALA A 314 11.31 12.49 7.28
C ALA A 314 12.09 12.79 5.99
N ARG A 315 13.13 12.02 5.70
CA ARG A 315 13.78 12.06 4.38
C ARG A 315 12.82 11.48 3.33
N LEU A 316 12.92 11.94 2.09
CA LEU A 316 12.10 11.41 1.00
C LEU A 316 12.40 9.93 0.73
N SER A 317 13.68 9.56 0.80
CA SER A 317 14.13 8.18 0.91
C SER A 317 15.56 8.12 1.47
N ARG A 318 16.08 6.91 1.68
CA ARG A 318 17.49 6.69 2.05
C ARG A 318 18.49 7.19 1.00
N PHE A 319 18.08 7.36 -0.25
CA PHE A 319 18.94 7.81 -1.35
C PHE A 319 18.82 9.31 -1.64
N GLU A 320 17.79 9.97 -1.10
CA GLU A 320 17.46 11.37 -1.39
C GLU A 320 17.45 12.21 -0.11
N THR A 321 18.62 12.27 0.54
CA THR A 321 18.80 12.91 1.85
C THR A 321 18.53 14.41 1.88
N ASP A 322 18.65 15.08 0.73
CA ASP A 322 18.44 16.53 0.60
C ASP A 322 16.97 16.89 0.36
N HIS A 323 16.09 15.90 0.28
CA HIS A 323 14.65 16.07 0.09
C HIS A 323 13.91 15.53 1.31
N THR A 324 12.85 16.23 1.71
CA THR A 324 12.08 15.87 2.91
C THR A 324 10.61 15.69 2.61
N ILE A 325 9.99 14.79 3.35
CA ILE A 325 8.54 14.68 3.53
C ILE A 325 8.18 15.60 4.67
N ASP A 326 7.16 16.44 4.48
CA ASP A 326 6.66 17.37 5.50
C ASP A 326 5.15 17.14 5.68
N TYR A 327 4.80 16.31 6.67
CA TYR A 327 3.42 15.95 6.95
C TYR A 327 2.62 17.09 7.59
N ALA A 328 3.30 18.07 8.20
CA ALA A 328 2.66 19.29 8.67
C ALA A 328 2.22 20.18 7.49
N ASP A 329 3.08 20.34 6.47
CA ASP A 329 2.74 21.03 5.22
C ASP A 329 1.58 20.32 4.49
N LEU A 330 1.66 18.98 4.38
CA LEU A 330 0.63 18.15 3.77
C LEU A 330 -0.75 18.39 4.42
N THR A 331 -0.82 18.25 5.75
CA THR A 331 -2.05 18.41 6.53
C THR A 331 -2.63 19.81 6.38
N ARG A 332 -1.78 20.84 6.45
CA ARG A 332 -2.19 22.24 6.26
C ARG A 332 -2.78 22.49 4.87
N ARG A 333 -2.23 21.88 3.81
CA ARG A 333 -2.75 21.99 2.45
C ARG A 333 -4.08 21.25 2.27
N ILE A 334 -4.23 20.08 2.90
CA ILE A 334 -5.50 19.34 2.93
C ILE A 334 -6.58 20.19 3.61
N GLU A 335 -6.29 20.76 4.78
CA GLU A 335 -7.23 21.61 5.51
C GLU A 335 -7.64 22.84 4.69
N SER A 336 -6.67 23.49 4.02
CA SER A 336 -6.95 24.60 3.11
C SER A 336 -7.86 24.17 1.96
N SER A 337 -7.63 22.98 1.40
CA SER A 337 -8.43 22.43 0.29
C SER A 337 -9.86 22.13 0.72
N ARG A 338 -10.01 21.54 1.91
CA ARG A 338 -11.32 21.29 2.53
C ARG A 338 -12.11 22.58 2.76
N LYS A 339 -11.45 23.65 3.23
CA LYS A 339 -12.06 24.97 3.43
C LYS A 339 -12.54 25.60 2.10
N ILE A 340 -11.73 25.51 1.06
CA ILE A 340 -12.06 26.06 -0.26
C ILE A 340 -13.24 25.30 -0.90
N LEU A 341 -13.22 23.97 -0.81
CA LEU A 341 -14.24 23.12 -1.45
C LEU A 341 -15.53 23.00 -0.64
N GLY A 342 -15.50 23.28 0.67
CA GLY A 342 -16.68 23.29 1.54
C GLY A 342 -17.38 21.93 1.69
N ARG A 343 -16.67 20.81 1.50
CA ARG A 343 -17.20 19.45 1.59
C ARG A 343 -16.16 18.44 2.08
N PRO A 344 -16.57 17.26 2.58
CA PRO A 344 -15.68 16.13 2.82
C PRO A 344 -14.92 15.70 1.55
N LEU A 345 -13.67 15.27 1.72
CA LEU A 345 -12.78 14.85 0.66
C LEU A 345 -12.51 13.35 0.73
N THR A 346 -12.50 12.68 -0.43
CA THR A 346 -11.97 11.30 -0.50
C THR A 346 -10.46 11.30 -0.27
N TYR A 347 -9.86 10.16 0.06
CA TYR A 347 -8.41 10.12 0.30
C TYR A 347 -7.59 10.56 -0.93
N SER A 348 -8.00 10.09 -2.11
CA SER A 348 -7.39 10.46 -3.40
C SER A 348 -7.42 11.98 -3.63
N GLU A 349 -8.55 12.62 -3.31
CA GLU A 349 -8.70 14.07 -3.41
C GLU A 349 -7.76 14.81 -2.47
N LYS A 350 -7.65 14.37 -1.21
CA LYS A 350 -6.71 14.95 -0.24
C LYS A 350 -5.28 14.93 -0.78
N VAL A 351 -4.82 13.77 -1.26
CA VAL A 351 -3.44 13.63 -1.77
C VAL A 351 -3.21 14.46 -3.03
N LEU A 352 -4.15 14.44 -3.99
CA LEU A 352 -4.05 15.24 -5.22
C LEU A 352 -3.99 16.74 -4.91
N PHE A 353 -4.87 17.24 -4.05
CA PHE A 353 -4.97 18.67 -3.77
C PHE A 353 -3.81 19.18 -2.91
N ALA A 354 -3.27 18.34 -2.02
CA ALA A 354 -2.03 18.66 -1.31
C ALA A 354 -0.82 18.81 -2.25
N HIS A 355 -0.88 18.25 -3.47
CA HIS A 355 0.14 18.34 -4.49
C HIS A 355 -0.22 19.29 -5.65
N ALA A 356 -1.33 20.03 -5.58
CA ALA A 356 -1.70 21.00 -6.60
C ALA A 356 -0.92 22.32 -6.44
N ASP A 357 -0.61 22.99 -7.56
CA ASP A 357 -0.06 24.36 -7.54
C ASP A 357 -1.06 25.34 -6.91
N ASN A 358 -2.31 25.25 -7.36
CA ASN A 358 -3.47 25.93 -6.79
C ASN A 358 -4.72 25.12 -7.18
N ILE A 359 -5.68 25.01 -6.26
CA ILE A 359 -7.00 24.42 -6.55
C ILE A 359 -8.01 25.48 -7.04
N GLY A 360 -7.64 26.77 -6.97
CA GLY A 360 -8.44 27.90 -7.45
C GLY A 360 -9.67 28.19 -6.59
N ASP A 361 -10.38 29.28 -6.92
CA ASP A 361 -11.69 29.62 -6.35
C ASP A 361 -12.86 29.07 -7.20
N GLU A 362 -12.57 28.54 -8.39
CA GLU A 362 -13.58 27.98 -9.28
C GLU A 362 -14.07 26.60 -8.80
N PRO A 363 -15.35 26.26 -9.00
CA PRO A 363 -15.89 24.96 -8.60
C PRO A 363 -15.15 23.79 -9.28
N LEU A 364 -14.54 22.92 -8.48
CA LEU A 364 -13.89 21.72 -8.99
C LEU A 364 -14.94 20.69 -9.41
N HIS A 365 -14.95 20.38 -10.71
CA HIS A 365 -15.76 19.32 -11.30
C HIS A 365 -14.89 18.15 -11.74
N ARG A 366 -15.13 16.96 -11.14
CA ARG A 366 -14.56 15.68 -11.59
C ARG A 366 -14.93 15.43 -13.07
N GLY A 367 -14.02 14.81 -13.81
CA GLY A 367 -14.09 14.57 -15.26
C GLY A 367 -13.89 15.78 -16.16
N LYS A 368 -13.75 17.01 -15.60
CA LYS A 368 -13.72 18.25 -16.40
C LYS A 368 -12.55 19.17 -16.07
N THR A 369 -12.32 19.43 -14.78
CA THR A 369 -11.34 20.42 -14.32
C THR A 369 -9.92 19.93 -14.62
N GLN A 370 -9.05 20.77 -15.17
CA GLN A 370 -7.63 20.42 -15.33
C GLN A 370 -6.85 20.81 -14.08
N LEU A 371 -6.25 19.83 -13.42
CA LEU A 371 -5.38 20.01 -12.26
C LEU A 371 -3.95 20.20 -12.72
N LYS A 372 -3.25 21.15 -12.12
CA LYS A 372 -1.80 21.35 -12.27
C LYS A 372 -1.11 20.83 -11.02
N LEU A 373 -0.50 19.66 -11.13
CA LEU A 373 0.02 18.89 -10.01
C LEU A 373 1.55 18.92 -9.97
N ARG A 374 2.12 18.73 -8.78
CA ARG A 374 3.54 18.69 -8.49
C ARG A 374 3.94 17.34 -7.90
N PRO A 375 4.15 16.31 -8.74
CA PRO A 375 4.73 15.05 -8.29
C PRO A 375 6.06 15.32 -7.59
N ARG A 376 6.33 14.59 -6.49
CA ARG A 376 7.54 14.76 -5.69
C ARG A 376 8.73 13.96 -6.21
N ARG A 377 8.47 12.98 -7.09
CA ARG A 377 9.50 12.16 -7.71
C ARG A 377 9.04 11.55 -9.03
N ILE A 378 10.00 11.00 -9.76
CA ILE A 378 9.82 10.28 -11.03
C ILE A 378 10.54 8.94 -10.98
N ALA A 379 9.92 7.89 -11.51
CA ALA A 379 10.60 6.62 -11.80
C ALA A 379 10.45 6.26 -13.28
N CYS A 380 11.58 5.99 -13.95
CA CYS A 380 11.60 5.56 -15.34
C CYS A 380 12.18 4.15 -15.45
N GLN A 381 11.69 3.36 -16.38
CA GLN A 381 12.27 2.05 -16.72
C GLN A 381 13.04 2.16 -18.04
N ASP A 382 14.05 1.31 -18.25
CA ASP A 382 15.05 1.40 -19.33
C ASP A 382 14.48 1.43 -20.76
N ALA A 383 13.35 0.79 -21.04
CA ALA A 383 12.72 0.83 -22.35
C ALA A 383 12.06 2.20 -22.69
N THR A 384 11.62 2.96 -21.70
CA THR A 384 11.02 4.30 -21.88
C THR A 384 11.95 5.45 -21.46
N ALA A 385 12.84 5.21 -20.51
CA ALA A 385 13.84 6.17 -20.03
C ALA A 385 14.74 6.66 -21.18
N GLN A 386 15.02 5.80 -22.17
CA GLN A 386 15.83 6.17 -23.33
C GLN A 386 15.36 7.46 -24.00
N MET A 387 14.11 7.49 -24.47
CA MET A 387 13.58 8.64 -25.20
C MET A 387 13.24 9.81 -24.27
N ALA A 388 12.80 9.53 -23.04
CA ALA A 388 12.56 10.59 -22.04
C ALA A 388 13.86 11.36 -21.74
N ILE A 389 14.97 10.67 -21.49
CA ILE A 389 16.26 11.30 -21.20
C ILE A 389 16.82 12.01 -22.44
N ILE A 390 16.73 11.41 -23.63
CA ILE A 390 17.19 12.07 -24.87
C ILE A 390 16.40 13.37 -25.12
N GLN A 391 15.09 13.39 -24.85
CA GLN A 391 14.30 14.61 -24.90
C GLN A 391 14.70 15.62 -23.83
N PHE A 392 14.90 15.18 -22.58
CA PHE A 392 15.38 16.05 -21.50
C PHE A 392 16.75 16.68 -21.84
N MET A 393 17.66 15.91 -22.43
CA MET A 393 18.95 16.40 -22.93
C MET A 393 18.78 17.54 -23.95
N SER A 394 17.79 17.42 -24.85
CA SER A 394 17.51 18.46 -25.86
C SER A 394 16.98 19.76 -25.26
N ALA A 395 16.46 19.74 -24.03
CA ALA A 395 16.00 20.93 -23.32
C ALA A 395 17.15 21.79 -22.74
N GLY A 396 18.39 21.28 -22.70
CA GLY A 396 19.55 22.03 -22.20
C GLY A 396 19.52 22.32 -20.69
N LEU A 397 18.87 21.44 -19.92
CA LEU A 397 18.80 21.54 -18.45
C LEU A 397 19.98 20.81 -17.78
N ASP A 398 20.45 21.33 -16.64
CA ASP A 398 21.66 20.82 -15.96
C ASP A 398 21.38 19.65 -15.01
N SER A 399 20.15 19.56 -14.51
CA SER A 399 19.64 18.47 -13.67
C SER A 399 18.13 18.45 -13.66
N THR A 400 17.56 17.31 -13.26
CA THR A 400 16.11 17.21 -13.02
C THR A 400 15.68 18.08 -11.84
N ALA A 401 14.46 18.61 -11.89
CA ALA A 401 13.86 19.47 -10.87
C ALA A 401 13.36 18.69 -9.65
N VAL A 402 13.06 17.40 -9.83
CA VAL A 402 12.67 16.48 -8.76
C VAL A 402 13.53 15.21 -8.83
N PRO A 403 13.68 14.49 -7.70
CA PRO A 403 14.32 13.18 -7.68
C PRO A 403 13.79 12.25 -8.77
N THR A 404 14.70 11.74 -9.58
CA THR A 404 14.39 10.90 -10.74
C THR A 404 15.28 9.67 -10.70
N THR A 405 14.69 8.49 -10.87
CA THR A 405 15.41 7.21 -10.90
C THR A 405 15.16 6.46 -12.19
N VAL A 406 16.19 5.82 -12.73
CA VAL A 406 16.11 4.89 -13.87
C VAL A 406 16.33 3.46 -13.41
N HIS A 407 15.49 2.54 -13.87
CA HIS A 407 15.50 1.12 -13.52
C HIS A 407 15.73 0.26 -14.76
N CYS A 408 16.70 -0.65 -14.71
CA CYS A 408 17.07 -1.51 -15.86
C CYS A 408 16.46 -2.91 -15.74
N ASP A 409 15.22 -3.06 -16.17
CA ASP A 409 14.39 -4.25 -15.94
C ASP A 409 13.64 -4.78 -17.18
N HIS A 410 13.50 -4.03 -18.27
CA HIS A 410 12.73 -4.49 -19.44
C HIS A 410 13.58 -5.15 -20.53
N LEU A 411 14.88 -4.87 -20.57
CA LEU A 411 15.77 -5.34 -21.63
C LEU A 411 16.38 -6.73 -21.37
N ILE A 412 16.17 -7.31 -20.19
CA ILE A 412 16.67 -8.65 -19.86
C ILE A 412 15.68 -9.70 -20.38
N VAL A 413 16.14 -10.52 -21.32
CA VAL A 413 15.34 -11.58 -21.95
C VAL A 413 15.51 -12.86 -21.14
N GLY A 414 14.39 -13.41 -20.65
CA GLY A 414 14.40 -14.71 -19.97
C GLY A 414 14.56 -15.85 -20.98
N ARG A 415 15.45 -16.81 -20.71
CA ARG A 415 15.64 -17.99 -21.55
C ARG A 415 16.05 -19.21 -20.74
N THR A 416 17.25 -19.19 -20.18
CA THR A 416 17.85 -20.35 -19.48
C THR A 416 17.90 -20.16 -17.97
N GLY A 417 17.83 -18.92 -17.48
CA GLY A 417 17.89 -18.57 -16.07
C GLY A 417 18.88 -17.43 -15.81
N GLN A 418 18.85 -16.89 -14.60
CA GLN A 418 19.58 -15.65 -14.25
C GLN A 418 21.08 -15.68 -14.55
N ASP A 419 21.75 -16.84 -14.37
CA ASP A 419 23.20 -16.97 -14.47
C ASP A 419 23.72 -16.79 -15.90
N GLU A 420 22.88 -17.03 -16.90
CA GLU A 420 23.18 -16.82 -18.32
C GLU A 420 22.49 -15.57 -18.88
N ASP A 421 21.22 -15.36 -18.50
CA ASP A 421 20.38 -14.29 -19.05
C ASP A 421 20.92 -12.89 -18.70
N LEU A 422 21.39 -12.67 -17.47
CA LEU A 422 21.91 -11.36 -17.04
C LEU A 422 23.25 -11.01 -17.72
N PRO A 423 24.29 -11.87 -17.72
CA PRO A 423 25.52 -11.59 -18.48
C PRO A 423 25.26 -11.37 -19.98
N GLN A 424 24.36 -12.14 -20.59
CA GLN A 424 23.98 -11.95 -21.98
C GLN A 424 23.33 -10.59 -22.21
N ALA A 425 22.41 -10.17 -21.33
CA ALA A 425 21.77 -8.86 -21.42
C ALA A 425 22.80 -7.72 -21.26
N LEU A 426 23.72 -7.83 -20.30
CA LEU A 426 24.79 -6.86 -20.08
C LEU A 426 25.68 -6.69 -21.32
N SER A 427 25.97 -7.77 -22.04
CA SER A 427 26.71 -7.73 -23.30
C SER A 427 25.88 -7.16 -24.46
N THR A 428 24.67 -7.69 -24.64
CA THR A 428 23.78 -7.37 -25.79
C THR A 428 23.25 -5.94 -25.74
N HIS A 429 23.09 -5.38 -24.54
CA HIS A 429 22.50 -4.05 -24.32
C HIS A 429 23.46 -3.08 -23.67
N LYS A 430 24.77 -3.39 -23.68
CA LYS A 430 25.83 -2.56 -23.11
C LYS A 430 25.72 -1.09 -23.50
N GLU A 431 25.52 -0.82 -24.79
CA GLU A 431 25.38 0.54 -25.32
C GLU A 431 24.25 1.34 -24.64
N VAL A 432 23.09 0.71 -24.43
CA VAL A 432 21.94 1.36 -23.79
C VAL A 432 22.20 1.55 -22.29
N TYR A 433 22.78 0.58 -21.61
CA TYR A 433 23.11 0.69 -20.19
C TYR A 433 24.19 1.74 -19.91
N ASP A 434 25.23 1.82 -20.76
CA ASP A 434 26.28 2.84 -20.67
C ASP A 434 25.68 4.25 -20.87
N PHE A 435 24.77 4.41 -21.84
CA PHE A 435 24.02 5.64 -22.04
C PHE A 435 23.20 6.03 -20.81
N LEU A 436 22.34 5.13 -20.31
CA LEU A 436 21.47 5.43 -19.16
C LEU A 436 22.30 5.75 -17.92
N SER A 437 23.36 4.97 -17.64
CA SER A 437 24.26 5.20 -16.51
C SER A 437 24.98 6.55 -16.61
N SER A 438 25.57 6.88 -17.76
CA SER A 438 26.27 8.15 -17.96
C SER A 438 25.32 9.36 -17.95
N ALA A 439 24.12 9.23 -18.52
CA ALA A 439 23.11 10.27 -18.47
C ALA A 439 22.59 10.52 -17.04
N CYS A 440 22.35 9.45 -16.27
CA CYS A 440 21.94 9.58 -14.87
C CYS A 440 22.97 10.36 -14.04
N LYS A 441 24.26 10.00 -14.21
CA LYS A 441 25.37 10.73 -13.58
C LYS A 441 25.40 12.22 -13.99
N ARG A 442 25.27 12.51 -15.30
CA ARG A 442 25.31 13.88 -15.84
C ARG A 442 24.16 14.76 -15.33
N TYR A 443 22.95 14.22 -15.26
CA TYR A 443 21.73 14.99 -14.96
C TYR A 443 21.19 14.82 -13.53
N GLY A 444 21.95 14.16 -12.65
CA GLY A 444 21.58 14.07 -11.23
C GLY A 444 20.44 13.09 -10.96
N MET A 445 20.36 11.99 -11.71
CA MET A 445 19.36 10.94 -11.56
C MET A 445 19.98 9.71 -10.87
N GLY A 446 19.18 8.99 -10.07
CA GLY A 446 19.58 7.69 -9.51
C GLY A 446 19.51 6.58 -10.55
N PHE A 447 20.44 5.63 -10.52
CA PHE A 447 20.51 4.54 -11.49
C PHE A 447 20.50 3.17 -10.81
N TRP A 448 19.45 2.38 -11.03
CA TRP A 448 19.37 0.99 -10.62
C TRP A 448 19.89 0.09 -11.74
N LYS A 449 20.94 -0.68 -11.44
CA LYS A 449 21.68 -1.48 -12.41
C LYS A 449 20.83 -2.62 -13.00
N PRO A 450 21.17 -3.16 -14.18
CA PRO A 450 20.54 -4.37 -14.69
C PRO A 450 20.62 -5.52 -13.65
N GLY A 451 19.48 -6.16 -13.37
CA GLY A 451 19.36 -7.20 -12.33
C GLY A 451 19.06 -6.68 -10.92
N ALA A 452 19.00 -5.36 -10.72
CA ALA A 452 18.65 -4.78 -9.43
C ALA A 452 17.21 -5.07 -8.98
N GLY A 453 16.28 -5.12 -9.94
CA GLY A 453 14.87 -5.32 -9.69
C GLY A 453 13.96 -4.58 -10.65
N ILE A 454 12.70 -4.99 -10.65
CA ILE A 454 11.61 -4.39 -11.40
C ILE A 454 11.23 -3.06 -10.75
N ILE A 455 11.06 -2.03 -11.57
CA ILE A 455 10.78 -0.64 -11.16
C ILE A 455 9.75 -0.49 -10.05
N HIS A 456 8.66 -1.26 -10.07
CA HIS A 456 7.57 -1.10 -9.10
C HIS A 456 7.90 -1.71 -7.75
N GLN A 457 8.65 -2.82 -7.73
CA GLN A 457 9.10 -3.47 -6.51
C GLN A 457 10.16 -2.59 -5.83
N THR A 458 11.15 -2.11 -6.61
CA THR A 458 12.16 -1.19 -6.09
C THR A 458 11.52 0.14 -5.64
N VAL A 459 10.46 0.62 -6.30
CA VAL A 459 9.69 1.78 -5.80
C VAL A 459 8.98 1.48 -4.49
N LEU A 460 8.30 0.35 -4.36
CA LEU A 460 7.60 -0.03 -3.13
C LEU A 460 8.57 -0.11 -1.94
N GLU A 461 9.71 -0.76 -2.14
CA GLU A 461 10.74 -1.01 -1.13
C GLU A 461 11.48 0.25 -0.68
N ASN A 462 11.61 1.27 -1.56
CA ASN A 462 12.56 2.37 -1.33
C ASN A 462 11.93 3.76 -1.35
N TYR A 463 10.84 3.97 -2.09
CA TYR A 463 10.39 5.30 -2.50
C TYR A 463 8.91 5.59 -2.24
N ALA A 464 8.08 4.57 -2.08
CA ALA A 464 6.65 4.72 -1.83
C ALA A 464 6.36 4.99 -0.35
N PHE A 465 5.51 5.97 -0.07
CA PHE A 465 5.08 6.33 1.28
C PHE A 465 3.67 6.93 1.29
N PRO A 466 2.93 6.83 2.42
CA PRO A 466 1.58 7.35 2.54
C PRO A 466 1.50 8.87 2.31
N GLY A 467 0.52 9.30 1.52
CA GLY A 467 0.27 10.71 1.21
C GLY A 467 1.22 11.29 0.15
N GLY A 468 2.15 10.52 -0.38
CA GLY A 468 3.04 10.96 -1.46
C GLY A 468 2.35 11.03 -2.83
N MET A 469 3.00 11.74 -3.78
CA MET A 469 2.62 11.74 -5.19
C MET A 469 3.83 11.52 -6.10
N MET A 470 3.71 10.61 -7.07
CA MET A 470 4.72 10.39 -8.11
C MET A 470 4.12 10.11 -9.49
N VAL A 471 4.96 10.26 -10.51
CA VAL A 471 4.70 9.75 -11.85
C VAL A 471 5.77 8.74 -12.23
N GLY A 472 5.41 7.78 -13.07
CA GLY A 472 6.37 6.83 -13.62
C GLY A 472 6.11 6.53 -15.09
N THR A 473 7.16 6.29 -15.87
CA THR A 473 7.03 5.99 -17.31
C THR A 473 6.64 4.53 -17.57
N ASP A 474 5.69 4.03 -16.78
CA ASP A 474 5.17 2.67 -16.84
C ASP A 474 3.71 2.63 -16.38
N SER A 475 2.89 1.74 -16.95
CA SER A 475 1.46 1.68 -16.62
C SER A 475 1.17 1.14 -15.22
N HIS A 476 2.06 0.32 -14.66
CA HIS A 476 1.87 -0.35 -13.37
C HIS A 476 2.44 0.44 -12.19
N THR A 477 2.86 1.69 -12.41
CA THR A 477 3.22 2.65 -11.36
C THR A 477 2.17 2.77 -10.23
N PRO A 478 0.85 2.58 -10.46
CA PRO A 478 -0.14 2.47 -9.40
C PRO A 478 0.15 1.45 -8.30
N ASN A 479 1.09 0.51 -8.49
CA ASN A 479 1.58 -0.40 -7.44
C ASN A 479 1.89 0.31 -6.11
N ALA A 480 2.49 1.51 -6.17
CA ALA A 480 2.82 2.30 -4.97
C ALA A 480 1.57 2.82 -4.21
N GLY A 481 0.38 2.74 -4.80
CA GLY A 481 -0.89 3.00 -4.12
C GLY A 481 -1.20 2.04 -2.97
N GLY A 482 -0.56 0.86 -2.96
CA GLY A 482 -0.56 -0.04 -1.81
C GLY A 482 0.16 0.51 -0.57
N MET A 483 0.96 1.56 -0.74
CA MET A 483 1.56 2.34 0.35
C MET A 483 0.87 3.70 0.52
N GLY A 484 -0.41 3.81 0.13
CA GLY A 484 -1.18 5.03 0.26
C GLY A 484 -0.64 6.21 -0.54
N MET A 485 0.05 5.97 -1.66
CA MET A 485 0.64 7.00 -2.52
C MET A 485 -0.17 7.17 -3.81
N ILE A 486 -0.40 8.41 -4.27
CA ILE A 486 -0.90 8.63 -5.63
C ILE A 486 0.26 8.45 -6.62
N ALA A 487 0.26 7.33 -7.34
CA ALA A 487 1.31 6.99 -8.28
C ALA A 487 0.71 6.73 -9.67
N ILE A 488 1.03 7.59 -10.64
CA ILE A 488 0.36 7.61 -11.95
C ILE A 488 1.34 7.19 -13.05
N GLY A 489 0.91 6.24 -13.89
CA GLY A 489 1.64 5.88 -15.10
C GLY A 489 1.48 6.93 -16.20
N VAL A 490 2.60 7.39 -16.77
CA VAL A 490 2.63 8.47 -17.76
C VAL A 490 3.52 8.12 -18.96
N GLY A 491 3.45 8.94 -20.03
CA GLY A 491 4.40 8.85 -21.15
C GLY A 491 5.74 9.52 -20.83
N GLY A 492 6.76 9.30 -21.66
CA GLY A 492 8.08 9.94 -21.50
C GLY A 492 7.98 11.46 -21.46
N ALA A 493 7.21 12.07 -22.36
CA ALA A 493 7.02 13.53 -22.42
C ALA A 493 6.38 14.14 -21.16
N ASP A 494 5.48 13.44 -20.47
CA ASP A 494 4.94 13.90 -19.18
C ASP A 494 6.00 13.80 -18.09
N ALA A 495 6.81 12.74 -18.09
CA ALA A 495 7.94 12.65 -17.17
C ALA A 495 8.96 13.76 -17.43
N VAL A 496 9.24 14.11 -18.69
CA VAL A 496 10.17 15.21 -19.03
C VAL A 496 9.66 16.56 -18.54
N ASP A 497 8.36 16.84 -18.62
CA ASP A 497 7.78 18.06 -18.04
C ASP A 497 8.09 18.17 -16.55
N VAL A 498 7.85 17.08 -15.79
CA VAL A 498 8.11 17.04 -14.35
C VAL A 498 9.62 17.10 -14.07
N MET A 499 10.46 16.40 -14.84
CA MET A 499 11.92 16.49 -14.76
C MET A 499 12.40 17.92 -14.98
N ALA A 500 11.68 18.69 -15.80
CA ALA A 500 12.02 20.04 -16.16
C ALA A 500 11.35 21.10 -15.28
N GLY A 501 10.58 20.67 -14.26
CA GLY A 501 9.95 21.56 -13.28
C GLY A 501 8.63 22.19 -13.73
N LEU A 502 7.99 21.65 -14.77
CA LEU A 502 6.61 22.01 -15.15
C LEU A 502 5.60 21.21 -14.32
N PRO A 503 4.38 21.74 -14.12
CA PRO A 503 3.31 20.99 -13.51
C PRO A 503 2.86 19.83 -14.40
N PHE A 504 2.53 18.70 -13.77
CA PHE A 504 1.84 17.60 -14.43
C PHE A 504 0.36 17.93 -14.55
N GLU A 505 -0.16 17.98 -15.77
CA GLU A 505 -1.58 18.25 -16.02
C GLU A 505 -2.42 16.97 -15.99
N LEU A 506 -3.43 16.95 -15.13
CA LEU A 506 -4.36 15.82 -14.99
C LEU A 506 -5.80 16.34 -14.95
N THR A 507 -6.68 15.77 -15.78
CA THR A 507 -8.12 16.02 -15.62
C THR A 507 -8.58 15.40 -14.32
N ALA A 508 -9.19 16.21 -13.43
CA ALA A 508 -9.67 15.80 -12.13
C ALA A 508 -10.47 14.49 -12.24
N PRO A 509 -9.99 13.38 -11.67
CA PRO A 509 -10.59 12.07 -11.93
C PRO A 509 -11.92 11.91 -11.20
N HIS A 510 -12.79 11.06 -11.73
CA HIS A 510 -13.87 10.46 -10.94
C HIS A 510 -13.26 9.54 -9.86
N ILE A 511 -13.99 9.26 -8.78
CA ILE A 511 -13.53 8.36 -7.72
C ILE A 511 -14.48 7.17 -7.61
N ILE A 512 -13.97 5.97 -7.89
CA ILE A 512 -14.68 4.71 -7.67
C ILE A 512 -14.26 4.19 -6.29
N GLY A 513 -15.19 4.19 -5.33
CA GLY A 513 -14.98 3.63 -4.01
C GLY A 513 -15.17 2.11 -4.03
N VAL A 514 -14.17 1.35 -3.57
CA VAL A 514 -14.28 -0.10 -3.37
C VAL A 514 -14.30 -0.38 -1.88
N ARG A 515 -15.47 -0.71 -1.34
CA ARG A 515 -15.66 -1.02 0.07
C ARG A 515 -15.32 -2.48 0.33
N LEU A 516 -14.29 -2.72 1.13
CA LEU A 516 -13.86 -4.03 1.58
C LEU A 516 -14.42 -4.32 2.97
N THR A 517 -15.04 -5.49 3.14
CA THR A 517 -15.54 -5.98 4.43
C THR A 517 -15.06 -7.41 4.68
N GLY A 518 -15.08 -7.86 5.93
CA GLY A 518 -14.57 -9.19 6.30
C GLY A 518 -13.06 -9.28 6.17
N GLN A 519 -12.54 -10.49 6.10
CA GLN A 519 -11.11 -10.80 5.96
C GLN A 519 -10.90 -11.99 5.02
N LEU A 520 -9.80 -11.98 4.26
CA LEU A 520 -9.39 -13.11 3.43
C LEU A 520 -9.06 -14.31 4.30
N SER A 521 -9.39 -15.52 3.82
CA SER A 521 -9.10 -16.76 4.55
C SER A 521 -8.82 -17.93 3.59
N GLY A 522 -8.12 -18.94 4.10
CA GLY A 522 -7.80 -20.14 3.34
C GLY A 522 -6.95 -19.84 2.10
N TRP A 523 -7.52 -20.11 0.93
CA TRP A 523 -6.83 -19.97 -0.36
C TRP A 523 -6.99 -18.60 -1.02
N ALA A 524 -7.92 -17.77 -0.54
CA ALA A 524 -8.16 -16.46 -1.13
C ALA A 524 -7.02 -15.49 -0.79
N THR A 525 -6.64 -14.68 -1.77
CA THR A 525 -5.47 -13.80 -1.74
C THR A 525 -5.82 -12.38 -2.19
N PRO A 526 -4.95 -11.39 -1.96
CA PRO A 526 -5.12 -10.05 -2.52
C PRO A 526 -5.27 -10.05 -4.05
N LYS A 527 -4.63 -11.01 -4.75
CA LYS A 527 -4.78 -11.18 -6.21
C LYS A 527 -6.22 -11.49 -6.61
N ASP A 528 -6.95 -12.24 -5.79
CA ASP A 528 -8.35 -12.59 -6.08
C ASP A 528 -9.27 -11.37 -5.96
N VAL A 529 -8.96 -10.43 -5.06
CA VAL A 529 -9.70 -9.17 -4.92
C VAL A 529 -9.66 -8.36 -6.21
N ILE A 530 -8.47 -8.19 -6.79
CA ILE A 530 -8.33 -7.45 -8.03
C ILE A 530 -8.80 -8.24 -9.25
N ASN A 531 -8.64 -9.57 -9.26
CA ASN A 531 -9.22 -10.41 -10.30
C ASN A 531 -10.76 -10.30 -10.34
N LYS A 532 -11.40 -10.31 -9.17
CA LYS A 532 -12.85 -10.07 -9.03
C LYS A 532 -13.24 -8.67 -9.49
N LEU A 533 -12.51 -7.65 -9.04
CA LEU A 533 -12.79 -6.26 -9.37
C LEU A 533 -12.63 -6.00 -10.88
N ALA A 534 -11.60 -6.58 -11.52
CA ALA A 534 -11.42 -6.54 -12.96
C ALA A 534 -12.62 -7.14 -13.70
N GLY A 535 -13.18 -8.25 -13.21
CA GLY A 535 -14.42 -8.82 -13.77
C GLY A 535 -15.65 -7.91 -13.62
N ILE A 536 -15.74 -7.14 -12.53
CA ILE A 536 -16.84 -6.20 -12.29
C ILE A 536 -16.71 -4.92 -13.13
N LEU A 537 -15.50 -4.37 -13.22
CA LEU A 537 -15.23 -3.12 -13.93
C LEU A 537 -15.00 -3.33 -15.42
N THR A 538 -14.55 -4.50 -15.84
CA THR A 538 -13.98 -4.77 -17.18
C THR A 538 -12.73 -3.92 -17.44
N VAL A 539 -12.06 -4.15 -18.57
CA VAL A 539 -10.88 -3.38 -19.00
C VAL A 539 -11.11 -1.88 -19.26
N LYS A 540 -12.36 -1.40 -19.17
CA LYS A 540 -12.71 0.01 -19.42
C LYS A 540 -13.35 0.72 -18.23
N GLY A 541 -13.85 0.00 -17.22
CA GLY A 541 -14.71 0.59 -16.18
C GLY A 541 -14.02 1.57 -15.25
N GLY A 542 -12.68 1.56 -15.20
CA GLY A 542 -11.87 2.52 -14.42
C GLY A 542 -11.46 3.76 -15.21
N THR A 543 -11.72 3.85 -16.51
CA THR A 543 -11.19 4.92 -17.38
C THR A 543 -11.57 6.31 -16.86
N GLY A 544 -10.55 7.15 -16.63
CA GLY A 544 -10.76 8.52 -16.13
C GLY A 544 -11.13 8.62 -14.65
N ALA A 545 -11.03 7.51 -13.91
CA ALA A 545 -11.25 7.45 -12.47
C ALA A 545 -9.99 7.03 -11.70
N ILE A 546 -9.99 7.31 -10.39
CA ILE A 546 -9.13 6.66 -9.41
C ILE A 546 -9.97 5.62 -8.66
N ILE A 547 -9.40 4.44 -8.44
CA ILE A 547 -10.00 3.42 -7.58
C ILE A 547 -9.49 3.64 -6.16
N GLU A 548 -10.37 4.00 -5.25
CA GLU A 548 -10.06 4.22 -3.84
C GLU A 548 -10.67 3.10 -3.00
N PHE A 549 -9.83 2.35 -2.30
CA PHE A 549 -10.27 1.28 -1.41
C PHE A 549 -10.60 1.86 -0.03
N PHE A 550 -11.64 1.37 0.63
CA PHE A 550 -12.02 1.79 1.98
C PHE A 550 -12.81 0.68 2.71
N GLY A 551 -13.15 0.91 3.98
CA GLY A 551 -13.91 -0.04 4.80
C GLY A 551 -13.01 -0.96 5.64
N PRO A 552 -13.58 -1.67 6.63
CA PRO A 552 -12.81 -2.39 7.64
C PRO A 552 -11.91 -3.50 7.07
N GLY A 553 -12.26 -4.07 5.91
CA GLY A 553 -11.45 -5.10 5.26
C GLY A 553 -10.10 -4.61 4.72
N THR A 554 -9.88 -3.28 4.63
CA THR A 554 -8.56 -2.76 4.23
C THR A 554 -7.49 -3.02 5.30
N GLU A 555 -7.89 -3.05 6.59
CA GLU A 555 -6.97 -3.28 7.71
C GLU A 555 -6.48 -4.74 7.78
N SER A 556 -7.18 -5.69 7.13
CA SER A 556 -6.76 -7.10 7.12
C SER A 556 -5.71 -7.44 6.06
N LEU A 557 -5.30 -6.48 5.23
CA LEU A 557 -4.41 -6.71 4.10
C LEU A 557 -2.97 -6.26 4.41
N SER A 558 -1.99 -7.02 3.91
CA SER A 558 -0.59 -6.63 3.95
C SER A 558 -0.31 -5.46 2.99
N ALA A 559 0.76 -4.70 3.25
CA ALA A 559 1.20 -3.62 2.36
C ALA A 559 1.48 -4.09 0.93
N THR A 560 2.14 -5.25 0.79
CA THR A 560 2.43 -5.85 -0.51
C THR A 560 1.18 -6.42 -1.19
N GLY A 561 0.22 -6.95 -0.42
CA GLY A 561 -1.09 -7.35 -0.95
C GLY A 561 -1.91 -6.18 -1.48
N MET A 562 -1.92 -5.05 -0.77
CA MET A 562 -2.53 -3.81 -1.27
C MET A 562 -1.82 -3.32 -2.53
N ALA A 563 -0.49 -3.48 -2.62
CA ALA A 563 0.28 -3.14 -3.82
C ALA A 563 -0.10 -4.04 -5.02
N THR A 564 -0.28 -5.35 -4.82
CA THR A 564 -0.82 -6.27 -5.84
C THR A 564 -2.15 -5.79 -6.40
N ILE A 565 -3.08 -5.38 -5.52
CA ILE A 565 -4.40 -4.91 -5.93
C ILE A 565 -4.27 -3.61 -6.73
N CYS A 566 -3.50 -2.64 -6.24
CA CYS A 566 -3.33 -1.36 -6.93
C CYS A 566 -2.60 -1.49 -8.27
N ASN A 567 -1.62 -2.41 -8.36
CA ASN A 567 -0.89 -2.73 -9.59
C ASN A 567 -1.86 -3.10 -10.71
N MET A 568 -2.71 -4.11 -10.47
CA MET A 568 -3.68 -4.57 -11.48
C MET A 568 -4.90 -3.68 -11.64
N GLY A 569 -5.06 -2.64 -10.82
CA GLY A 569 -6.01 -1.56 -11.10
C GLY A 569 -5.79 -0.93 -12.49
N ALA A 570 -4.55 -0.93 -12.98
CA ALA A 570 -4.18 -0.46 -14.31
C ALA A 570 -4.93 -1.22 -15.44
N GLU A 571 -5.19 -2.51 -15.26
CA GLU A 571 -5.90 -3.35 -16.25
C GLU A 571 -7.37 -2.97 -16.41
N THR A 572 -7.96 -2.22 -15.48
CA THR A 572 -9.33 -1.69 -15.59
C THR A 572 -9.42 -0.35 -16.33
N GLY A 573 -8.27 0.21 -16.73
CA GLY A 573 -8.14 1.54 -17.32
C GLY A 573 -8.08 2.68 -16.29
N ALA A 574 -8.01 2.38 -14.99
CA ALA A 574 -7.91 3.38 -13.93
C ALA A 574 -6.67 4.28 -14.08
N THR A 575 -6.82 5.55 -13.69
CA THR A 575 -5.71 6.52 -13.65
C THR A 575 -4.66 6.09 -12.63
N THR A 576 -5.11 5.66 -11.47
CA THR A 576 -4.34 4.98 -10.43
C THR A 576 -5.31 4.30 -9.45
N SER A 577 -4.77 3.60 -8.46
CA SER A 577 -5.52 3.02 -7.34
C SER A 577 -4.82 3.37 -6.02
N ILE A 578 -5.56 3.46 -4.91
CA ILE A 578 -4.99 3.85 -3.61
C ILE A 578 -5.72 3.20 -2.43
N PHE A 579 -4.96 2.79 -1.41
CA PHE A 579 -5.45 2.37 -0.10
C PHE A 579 -5.20 3.45 0.96
N PRO A 580 -6.06 3.61 1.97
CA PRO A 580 -5.81 4.48 3.12
C PRO A 580 -4.63 3.95 3.93
N TYR A 581 -3.96 4.83 4.68
CA TYR A 581 -2.91 4.44 5.61
C TYR A 581 -3.41 3.37 6.58
N SER A 582 -2.65 2.27 6.70
CA SER A 582 -2.86 1.20 7.68
C SER A 582 -1.56 0.84 8.38
N GLU A 583 -1.68 0.13 9.50
CA GLU A 583 -0.52 -0.31 10.29
C GLU A 583 0.42 -1.22 9.49
N ALA A 584 -0.12 -2.04 8.58
CA ALA A 584 0.68 -2.88 7.69
C ALA A 584 1.66 -2.07 6.81
N MET A 585 1.30 -0.85 6.41
CA MET A 585 2.20 0.05 5.68
C MET A 585 3.36 0.50 6.59
N ARG A 586 3.08 0.80 7.85
CA ARG A 586 4.09 1.20 8.84
C ARG A 586 5.06 0.06 9.11
N SER A 587 4.56 -1.16 9.35
CA SER A 587 5.39 -2.34 9.54
C SER A 587 6.27 -2.62 8.31
N TYR A 588 5.74 -2.41 7.09
CA TYR A 588 6.53 -2.55 5.87
C TYR A 588 7.62 -1.47 5.73
N LEU A 589 7.34 -0.21 6.10
CA LEU A 589 8.35 0.85 6.17
C LEU A 589 9.48 0.47 7.15
N GLN A 590 9.15 -0.04 8.34
CA GLN A 590 10.13 -0.51 9.32
C GLN A 590 10.97 -1.67 8.77
N ALA A 591 10.33 -2.72 8.23
CA ALA A 591 11.02 -3.89 7.69
C ALA A 591 11.94 -3.54 6.50
N THR A 592 11.68 -2.43 5.81
CA THR A 592 12.51 -1.92 4.70
C THR A 592 13.47 -0.80 5.13
N HIS A 593 13.74 -0.67 6.43
CA HIS A 593 14.71 0.26 7.04
C HIS A 593 14.37 1.74 6.83
N ARG A 594 13.08 2.08 6.80
CA ARG A 594 12.54 3.45 6.64
C ARG A 594 11.84 3.93 7.92
N HIS A 595 12.51 3.75 9.06
CA HIS A 595 11.99 4.08 10.39
C HIS A 595 11.58 5.55 10.51
N ASP A 596 12.36 6.48 9.95
CA ASP A 596 12.05 7.91 9.96
C ASP A 596 10.71 8.24 9.27
N VAL A 597 10.41 7.58 8.15
CA VAL A 597 9.12 7.72 7.46
C VAL A 597 8.00 7.05 8.25
N ALA A 598 8.26 5.86 8.81
CA ALA A 598 7.31 5.12 9.66
C ALA A 598 6.94 5.90 10.94
N ASP A 599 7.86 6.71 11.44
CA ASP A 599 7.62 7.60 12.58
C ASP A 599 6.85 8.85 12.17
N ALA A 600 7.26 9.48 11.07
CA ALA A 600 6.68 10.74 10.67
C ALA A 600 5.24 10.63 10.14
N VAL A 601 4.88 9.49 9.54
CA VAL A 601 3.53 9.25 9.03
C VAL A 601 2.47 9.30 10.12
N ARG A 602 2.83 8.96 11.38
CA ARG A 602 1.91 9.01 12.52
C ARG A 602 1.30 10.39 12.71
N PHE A 603 2.07 11.45 12.46
CA PHE A 603 1.62 12.84 12.56
C PHE A 603 0.39 13.14 11.69
N ALA A 604 0.29 12.52 10.50
CA ALA A 604 -0.80 12.75 9.56
C ALA A 604 -1.76 11.55 9.42
N SER A 605 -1.64 10.51 10.25
CA SER A 605 -2.40 9.25 10.12
C SER A 605 -3.92 9.42 10.04
N SER A 606 -4.48 10.44 10.70
CA SER A 606 -5.90 10.80 10.65
C SER A 606 -6.33 11.45 9.33
N GLU A 607 -5.41 12.11 8.62
CA GLU A 607 -5.65 12.75 7.33
C GLU A 607 -5.32 11.83 6.14
N LEU A 608 -4.58 10.75 6.37
CA LEU A 608 -4.19 9.76 5.36
C LEU A 608 -5.28 8.71 5.09
N ARG A 609 -6.53 9.17 5.08
CA ARG A 609 -7.75 8.40 4.83
C ARG A 609 -8.85 9.35 4.34
N ALA A 610 -9.94 8.81 3.81
CA ALA A 610 -11.09 9.62 3.41
C ALA A 610 -11.71 10.33 4.63
N ASP A 611 -12.26 11.53 4.42
CA ASP A 611 -13.12 12.16 5.42
C ASP A 611 -14.38 11.32 5.64
N GLU A 612 -15.00 11.47 6.82
CA GLU A 612 -16.36 10.96 7.06
C GLU A 612 -17.32 11.56 6.01
N ASP A 613 -18.25 10.74 5.51
CA ASP A 613 -19.20 11.10 4.45
C ASP A 613 -18.59 11.55 3.11
N ALA A 614 -17.31 11.22 2.84
CA ALA A 614 -16.70 11.45 1.54
C ALA A 614 -17.50 10.78 0.41
N GLN A 615 -17.74 11.52 -0.67
CA GLN A 615 -18.62 11.10 -1.77
C GLN A 615 -17.84 10.45 -2.91
N TYR A 616 -18.25 9.22 -3.25
CA TYR A 616 -17.74 8.44 -4.38
C TYR A 616 -18.70 8.52 -5.57
N ASP A 617 -18.17 8.60 -6.79
CA ASP A 617 -18.99 8.60 -8.02
C ASP A 617 -19.67 7.23 -8.26
N ARG A 618 -19.05 6.16 -7.75
CA ARG A 618 -19.56 4.79 -7.76
C ARG A 618 -19.01 4.05 -6.56
N ILE A 619 -19.83 3.22 -5.91
CA ILE A 619 -19.39 2.30 -4.86
C ILE A 619 -19.52 0.86 -5.35
N ILE A 620 -18.51 0.04 -5.07
CA ILE A 620 -18.49 -1.41 -5.30
C ILE A 620 -18.18 -2.07 -3.97
N ASP A 621 -19.00 -3.07 -3.60
CA ASP A 621 -18.81 -3.85 -2.38
C ASP A 621 -18.12 -5.18 -2.69
N ILE A 622 -17.10 -5.52 -1.90
CA ILE A 622 -16.45 -6.84 -1.93
C ILE A 622 -16.31 -7.35 -0.49
N ASN A 623 -17.00 -8.46 -0.20
CA ASN A 623 -16.81 -9.20 1.04
C ASN A 623 -15.64 -10.17 0.89
N LEU A 624 -14.54 -9.89 1.58
CA LEU A 624 -13.31 -10.69 1.54
C LEU A 624 -13.52 -12.10 2.09
N SER A 625 -14.45 -12.29 3.02
CA SER A 625 -14.71 -13.59 3.64
C SER A 625 -15.53 -14.55 2.77
N GLU A 626 -16.17 -14.03 1.72
CA GLU A 626 -16.91 -14.83 0.72
C GLU A 626 -16.06 -15.09 -0.54
N LEU A 627 -14.86 -14.52 -0.61
CA LEU A 627 -14.00 -14.64 -1.76
C LEU A 627 -13.35 -16.03 -1.80
N GLU A 628 -13.47 -16.71 -2.93
CA GLU A 628 -12.69 -17.90 -3.26
C GLU A 628 -11.59 -17.54 -4.29
N PRO A 629 -10.60 -18.41 -4.54
CA PRO A 629 -9.60 -18.16 -5.59
C PRO A 629 -10.22 -17.93 -6.96
N ILE A 630 -9.66 -17.01 -7.73
CA ILE A 630 -10.17 -16.59 -9.04
C ILE A 630 -9.04 -16.60 -10.07
N ILE A 631 -9.33 -17.18 -11.23
CA ILE A 631 -8.44 -17.19 -12.39
C ILE A 631 -9.04 -16.35 -13.51
N ASN A 632 -8.27 -15.38 -14.03
CA ASN A 632 -8.70 -14.52 -15.12
C ASN A 632 -8.04 -14.93 -16.46
N GLY A 633 -8.79 -14.92 -17.56
CA GLY A 633 -8.26 -15.21 -18.90
C GLY A 633 -9.16 -16.08 -19.77
N PRO A 634 -8.73 -16.43 -21.00
CA PRO A 634 -7.32 -16.54 -21.41
C PRO A 634 -6.71 -15.38 -22.23
N PHE A 635 -7.51 -14.42 -22.71
CA PHE A 635 -7.04 -13.37 -23.63
C PHE A 635 -7.28 -11.94 -23.13
N THR A 636 -7.89 -11.81 -21.96
CA THR A 636 -8.24 -10.53 -21.34
C THR A 636 -8.17 -10.65 -19.83
N PRO A 637 -7.68 -9.62 -19.10
CA PRO A 637 -7.50 -9.70 -17.66
C PRO A 637 -8.82 -9.56 -16.89
N ASP A 638 -9.95 -9.31 -17.55
CA ASP A 638 -11.27 -9.15 -16.93
C ASP A 638 -12.20 -10.36 -17.10
N LEU A 639 -11.80 -11.41 -17.83
CA LEU A 639 -12.59 -12.65 -17.90
C LEU A 639 -12.40 -13.45 -16.62
N SER A 640 -13.17 -13.10 -15.59
CA SER A 640 -13.01 -13.58 -14.23
C SER A 640 -13.77 -14.86 -13.95
N THR A 641 -13.03 -15.94 -13.62
CA THR A 641 -13.58 -17.27 -13.38
C THR A 641 -13.21 -17.77 -11.97
N PRO A 642 -14.17 -17.88 -11.04
CA PRO A 642 -13.91 -18.51 -9.75
C PRO A 642 -13.43 -19.95 -9.91
N ILE A 643 -12.55 -20.41 -9.01
CA ILE A 643 -11.93 -21.74 -9.11
C ILE A 643 -12.99 -22.86 -9.10
N SER A 644 -14.07 -22.70 -8.34
CA SER A 644 -15.23 -23.62 -8.33
C SER A 644 -15.95 -23.77 -9.67
N LYS A 645 -15.73 -22.86 -10.62
CA LYS A 645 -16.36 -22.83 -11.96
C LYS A 645 -15.38 -23.05 -13.10
N LEU A 646 -14.09 -23.20 -12.80
CA LEU A 646 -13.05 -23.30 -13.83
C LEU A 646 -13.24 -24.51 -14.73
N SER A 647 -13.51 -25.69 -14.16
CA SER A 647 -13.70 -26.94 -14.93
C SER A 647 -14.82 -26.82 -15.96
N ASP A 648 -15.99 -26.32 -15.54
CA ASP A 648 -17.14 -26.09 -16.42
C ASP A 648 -16.80 -25.10 -17.56
N ALA A 649 -16.03 -24.04 -17.25
CA ALA A 649 -15.62 -23.04 -18.22
C ALA A 649 -14.63 -23.60 -19.25
N VAL A 650 -13.66 -24.40 -18.80
CA VAL A 650 -12.67 -25.08 -19.66
C VAL A 650 -13.38 -25.97 -20.68
N ASP A 651 -14.32 -26.80 -20.23
CA ASP A 651 -15.07 -27.71 -21.11
C ASP A 651 -15.98 -26.96 -22.07
N LYS A 652 -16.70 -25.94 -21.58
CA LYS A 652 -17.65 -25.15 -22.39
C LYS A 652 -16.96 -24.34 -23.47
N GLU A 653 -15.86 -23.67 -23.14
CA GLU A 653 -15.16 -22.75 -24.06
C GLU A 653 -14.09 -23.48 -24.89
N GLY A 654 -13.82 -24.76 -24.59
CA GLY A 654 -12.86 -25.58 -25.33
C GLY A 654 -11.41 -25.10 -25.17
N TRP A 655 -11.05 -24.59 -23.99
CA TRP A 655 -9.68 -24.16 -23.71
C TRP A 655 -8.74 -25.37 -23.62
N PRO A 656 -7.47 -25.24 -24.07
CA PRO A 656 -6.51 -26.34 -23.93
C PRO A 656 -6.33 -26.70 -22.45
N LYS A 657 -6.62 -27.97 -22.10
CA LYS A 657 -6.43 -28.46 -20.72
C LYS A 657 -4.96 -28.54 -20.33
N ASP A 658 -4.11 -28.86 -21.31
CA ASP A 658 -2.68 -29.05 -21.10
C ASP A 658 -1.98 -27.74 -20.68
N LEU A 659 -1.57 -27.71 -19.41
CA LEU A 659 -0.75 -26.66 -18.83
C LEU A 659 0.73 -26.91 -19.16
N THR A 660 1.35 -25.95 -19.83
CA THR A 660 2.70 -26.14 -20.39
C THR A 660 3.80 -25.35 -19.69
N ALA A 661 3.42 -24.36 -18.88
CA ALA A 661 4.34 -23.61 -18.03
C ALA A 661 3.59 -22.93 -16.87
N GLY A 662 4.23 -22.88 -15.71
CA GLY A 662 3.85 -22.03 -14.58
C GLY A 662 4.84 -20.88 -14.43
N LEU A 663 4.36 -19.66 -14.20
CA LEU A 663 5.24 -18.51 -13.95
C LEU A 663 4.77 -17.70 -12.73
N ILE A 664 5.60 -17.63 -11.69
CA ILE A 664 5.34 -16.82 -10.50
C ILE A 664 6.33 -15.66 -10.38
N GLY A 665 5.89 -14.58 -9.73
CA GLY A 665 6.70 -13.38 -9.51
C GLY A 665 6.29 -12.20 -10.37
N SER A 666 7.28 -11.50 -10.94
CA SER A 666 7.13 -10.16 -11.54
C SER A 666 6.61 -9.10 -10.55
N CYS A 667 6.42 -7.86 -10.98
CA CYS A 667 6.05 -6.75 -10.09
C CYS A 667 4.72 -6.91 -9.33
N THR A 668 3.82 -7.80 -9.76
CA THR A 668 2.48 -7.92 -9.17
C THR A 668 2.44 -8.85 -7.97
N ASN A 669 3.17 -9.97 -7.99
CA ASN A 669 3.10 -11.04 -6.98
C ASN A 669 4.49 -11.67 -6.75
N SER A 670 5.46 -10.86 -6.34
CA SER A 670 6.83 -11.31 -6.04
C SER A 670 7.32 -10.91 -4.67
N SER A 671 6.44 -10.53 -3.75
CA SER A 671 6.83 -10.14 -2.40
C SER A 671 7.34 -11.33 -1.58
N PHE A 672 7.92 -11.05 -0.42
CA PHE A 672 8.26 -12.09 0.54
C PHE A 672 7.05 -12.98 0.87
N GLN A 673 5.90 -12.36 1.14
CA GLN A 673 4.65 -13.08 1.42
C GLN A 673 4.23 -14.01 0.28
N ASP A 674 4.20 -13.50 -0.95
CA ASP A 674 3.81 -14.26 -2.15
C ASP A 674 4.67 -15.52 -2.31
N MET A 675 5.98 -15.36 -2.19
CA MET A 675 6.95 -16.42 -2.43
C MET A 675 6.99 -17.43 -1.28
N SER A 676 6.89 -16.98 -0.03
CA SER A 676 6.82 -17.87 1.14
C SER A 676 5.59 -18.76 1.11
N ARG A 677 4.42 -18.23 0.74
CA ARG A 677 3.18 -18.99 0.59
C ARG A 677 3.26 -20.02 -0.54
N ALA A 678 3.84 -19.64 -1.68
CA ALA A 678 4.09 -20.58 -2.78
C ALA A 678 5.09 -21.68 -2.38
N ALA A 679 6.17 -21.33 -1.67
CA ALA A 679 7.15 -22.31 -1.20
C ALA A 679 6.55 -23.31 -0.21
N GLU A 680 5.60 -22.91 0.64
CA GLU A 680 4.89 -23.84 1.52
C GLU A 680 4.12 -24.92 0.73
N LEU A 681 3.41 -24.53 -0.33
CA LEU A 681 2.72 -25.47 -1.21
C LEU A 681 3.69 -26.40 -1.94
N ALA A 682 4.82 -25.87 -2.40
CA ALA A 682 5.87 -26.69 -3.01
C ALA A 682 6.38 -27.76 -2.01
N LYS A 683 6.65 -27.38 -0.75
CA LYS A 683 7.03 -28.32 0.31
C LYS A 683 5.99 -29.40 0.53
N GLN A 684 4.71 -29.04 0.66
CA GLN A 684 3.62 -30.01 0.83
C GLN A 684 3.62 -31.08 -0.29
N ALA A 685 3.81 -30.66 -1.54
CA ALA A 685 3.85 -31.56 -2.67
C ALA A 685 5.11 -32.44 -2.70
N VAL A 686 6.29 -31.86 -2.43
CA VAL A 686 7.57 -32.58 -2.39
C VAL A 686 7.58 -33.61 -1.27
N ASP A 687 7.07 -33.26 -0.08
CA ASP A 687 6.95 -34.18 1.07
C ASP A 687 6.01 -35.37 0.76
N ALA A 688 5.02 -35.15 -0.12
CA ALA A 688 4.14 -36.20 -0.63
C ALA A 688 4.76 -37.01 -1.80
N GLY A 689 6.00 -36.70 -2.19
CA GLY A 689 6.72 -37.35 -3.29
C GLY A 689 6.27 -36.90 -4.69
N LEU A 690 5.48 -35.83 -4.81
CA LEU A 690 5.05 -35.30 -6.09
C LEU A 690 6.20 -34.57 -6.80
N GLN A 691 6.10 -34.49 -8.13
CA GLN A 691 7.04 -33.77 -8.98
C GLN A 691 6.24 -32.85 -9.91
N PRO A 692 6.75 -31.65 -10.24
CA PRO A 692 6.12 -30.78 -11.23
C PRO A 692 5.87 -31.51 -12.55
N LYS A 693 4.72 -31.26 -13.17
CA LYS A 693 4.34 -31.80 -14.48
C LYS A 693 4.79 -30.92 -15.63
N MET A 694 5.16 -29.67 -15.35
CA MET A 694 5.68 -28.70 -16.31
C MET A 694 6.72 -27.78 -15.63
N PRO A 695 7.50 -27.01 -16.42
CA PRO A 695 8.46 -26.07 -15.86
C PRO A 695 7.78 -24.95 -15.06
N LEU A 696 8.36 -24.65 -13.89
CA LEU A 696 8.07 -23.44 -13.12
C LEU A 696 9.17 -22.41 -13.33
N PHE A 697 8.77 -21.17 -13.64
CA PHE A 697 9.66 -20.02 -13.68
C PHE A 697 9.35 -19.11 -12.49
N VAL A 698 10.39 -18.69 -11.77
CA VAL A 698 10.28 -17.85 -10.57
C VAL A 698 11.06 -16.57 -10.80
N SER A 699 10.40 -15.41 -10.70
CA SER A 699 11.01 -14.09 -10.88
C SER A 699 10.83 -13.24 -9.62
N PRO A 700 11.84 -13.18 -8.74
CA PRO A 700 11.86 -12.22 -7.63
C PRO A 700 11.79 -10.78 -8.16
N GLY A 701 11.06 -9.91 -7.45
CA GLY A 701 10.83 -8.55 -7.93
C GLY A 701 12.04 -7.64 -7.79
N SER A 702 12.97 -7.94 -6.89
CA SER A 702 14.20 -7.16 -6.66
C SER A 702 15.32 -8.01 -6.08
N GLU A 703 16.54 -7.50 -6.15
CA GLU A 703 17.69 -8.12 -5.50
C GLU A 703 17.55 -8.13 -3.97
N GLN A 704 16.93 -7.09 -3.40
CA GLN A 704 16.59 -7.05 -1.96
C GLN A 704 15.65 -8.21 -1.60
N THR A 705 14.54 -8.38 -2.32
CA THR A 705 13.61 -9.48 -2.09
C THR A 705 14.27 -10.84 -2.35
N ARG A 706 15.01 -11.02 -3.46
CA ARG A 706 15.72 -12.27 -3.77
C ARG A 706 16.68 -12.68 -2.65
N LYS A 707 17.50 -11.73 -2.16
CA LYS A 707 18.47 -11.99 -1.10
C LYS A 707 17.77 -12.34 0.21
N THR A 708 16.70 -11.63 0.55
CA THR A 708 15.88 -11.90 1.73
C THR A 708 15.25 -13.31 1.68
N LEU A 709 14.69 -13.71 0.53
CA LEU A 709 14.14 -15.05 0.32
C LEU A 709 15.20 -16.15 0.45
N GLN A 710 16.41 -15.89 -0.04
CA GLN A 710 17.54 -16.80 0.09
C GLN A 710 18.00 -16.97 1.55
N GLU A 711 18.07 -15.87 2.31
CA GLU A 711 18.46 -15.88 3.73
C GLU A 711 17.42 -16.59 4.60
N ASN A 712 16.15 -16.56 4.21
CA ASN A 712 15.04 -17.18 4.94
C ASN A 712 14.69 -18.62 4.47
N GLY A 713 15.53 -19.25 3.63
CA GLY A 713 15.31 -20.64 3.21
C GLY A 713 14.18 -20.84 2.19
N VAL A 714 13.60 -19.75 1.66
CA VAL A 714 12.44 -19.81 0.73
C VAL A 714 12.90 -20.14 -0.69
N LEU A 715 14.00 -19.53 -1.13
CA LEU A 715 14.49 -19.71 -2.50
C LEU A 715 14.99 -21.15 -2.75
N GLN A 716 15.57 -21.77 -1.73
CA GLN A 716 16.08 -23.15 -1.75
C GLN A 716 14.98 -24.15 -2.10
N VAL A 717 13.74 -23.91 -1.66
CA VAL A 717 12.59 -24.76 -1.98
C VAL A 717 12.33 -24.80 -3.48
N PHE A 718 12.42 -23.64 -4.15
CA PHE A 718 12.22 -23.56 -5.59
C PHE A 718 13.39 -24.19 -6.36
N GLU A 719 14.61 -24.05 -5.85
CA GLU A 719 15.81 -24.70 -6.39
C GLU A 719 15.71 -26.24 -6.30
N GLU A 720 15.31 -26.77 -5.14
CA GLU A 720 15.07 -28.21 -4.92
C GLU A 720 13.96 -28.76 -5.83
N LEU A 721 12.95 -27.95 -6.13
CA LEU A 721 11.88 -28.28 -7.06
C LEU A 721 12.34 -28.30 -8.53
N GLY A 722 13.57 -27.85 -8.83
CA GLY A 722 14.09 -27.71 -10.19
C GLY A 722 13.48 -26.53 -10.95
N SER A 723 13.01 -25.52 -10.23
CA SER A 723 12.42 -24.31 -10.82
C SER A 723 13.50 -23.47 -11.51
N LYS A 724 13.11 -22.80 -12.60
CA LYS A 724 13.99 -21.86 -13.30
C LYS A 724 13.92 -20.49 -12.63
N LEU A 725 14.97 -20.12 -11.91
CA LEU A 725 15.12 -18.78 -11.37
C LEU A 725 15.47 -17.79 -12.50
N LEU A 726 14.57 -16.85 -12.73
CA LEU A 726 14.76 -15.76 -13.68
C LEU A 726 15.47 -14.59 -13.01
N THR A 727 16.14 -13.77 -13.81
CA THR A 727 16.73 -12.50 -13.33
C THR A 727 15.65 -11.61 -12.72
N ASN A 728 16.01 -10.78 -11.73
CA ASN A 728 15.13 -9.77 -11.11
C ASN A 728 14.77 -8.66 -12.12
N ALA A 729 13.89 -8.98 -13.07
CA ALA A 729 13.55 -8.20 -14.25
C ALA A 729 12.15 -8.55 -14.73
N CYS A 730 11.56 -7.74 -15.62
CA CYS A 730 10.22 -8.00 -16.14
C CYS A 730 10.12 -9.34 -16.89
N GLY A 731 11.14 -9.67 -17.69
CA GLY A 731 11.27 -10.94 -18.40
C GLY A 731 9.99 -11.32 -19.18
N PRO A 732 9.44 -12.53 -18.96
CA PRO A 732 8.24 -12.98 -19.67
C PRO A 732 7.02 -12.06 -19.52
N CYS A 733 6.87 -11.33 -18.40
CA CYS A 733 5.72 -10.44 -18.18
C CYS A 733 5.58 -9.35 -19.26
N CYS A 734 6.70 -8.84 -19.78
CA CYS A 734 6.71 -7.84 -20.84
C CYS A 734 6.82 -8.42 -22.26
N GLY A 735 6.87 -9.75 -22.39
CA GLY A 735 7.11 -10.45 -23.65
C GLY A 735 8.60 -10.67 -23.96
N SER A 736 9.49 -10.36 -23.00
CA SER A 736 10.93 -10.64 -23.10
C SER A 736 11.21 -12.07 -22.64
N TRP A 737 10.63 -13.04 -23.34
CA TRP A 737 10.86 -14.47 -23.12
C TRP A 737 11.20 -15.15 -24.44
N ASP A 738 12.40 -15.73 -24.50
CA ASP A 738 12.78 -16.63 -25.57
C ASP A 738 12.33 -18.06 -25.22
N ARG A 739 11.05 -18.34 -25.46
CA ARG A 739 10.44 -19.65 -25.18
C ARG A 739 10.87 -20.67 -26.24
N GLN A 740 11.59 -21.71 -25.82
CA GLN A 740 12.21 -22.70 -26.71
C GLN A 740 11.48 -24.06 -26.72
N ASP A 741 10.61 -24.33 -25.73
CA ASP A 741 9.90 -25.59 -25.56
C ASP A 741 8.61 -25.71 -26.39
N MET A 742 8.21 -24.63 -27.08
CA MET A 742 6.92 -24.55 -27.79
C MET A 742 7.09 -23.93 -29.18
N GLU A 743 6.59 -24.62 -30.20
CA GLU A 743 6.53 -24.06 -31.54
C GLU A 743 5.46 -22.95 -31.65
N LYS A 744 5.76 -21.89 -32.39
CA LYS A 744 4.82 -20.80 -32.63
C LYS A 744 3.59 -21.32 -33.40
N GLY A 745 2.40 -20.92 -32.95
CA GLY A 745 1.12 -21.32 -33.54
C GLY A 745 0.48 -22.54 -32.87
N VAL A 746 1.19 -23.25 -32.00
CA VAL A 746 0.63 -24.36 -31.23
C VAL A 746 -0.30 -23.82 -30.14
N LYS A 747 -1.50 -24.40 -30.00
CA LYS A 747 -2.42 -24.08 -28.90
C LYS A 747 -1.95 -24.75 -27.62
N ASN A 748 -1.81 -23.98 -26.56
CA ASN A 748 -1.42 -24.45 -25.23
C ASN A 748 -1.98 -23.51 -24.16
N SER A 749 -1.95 -23.94 -22.90
CA SER A 749 -2.27 -23.08 -21.75
C SER A 749 -1.03 -22.78 -20.92
N ILE A 750 -0.95 -21.56 -20.41
CA ILE A 750 0.05 -21.08 -19.45
C ILE A 750 -0.69 -20.45 -18.28
N LEU A 751 -0.21 -20.71 -17.07
CA LEU A 751 -0.74 -20.10 -15.85
C LEU A 751 0.34 -19.21 -15.22
N THR A 752 -0.02 -17.97 -14.85
CA THR A 752 0.94 -17.02 -14.31
C THR A 752 0.38 -16.14 -13.19
N SER A 753 1.25 -15.68 -12.29
CA SER A 753 0.92 -14.70 -11.27
C SER A 753 1.09 -13.24 -11.72
N TYR A 754 1.25 -12.98 -13.01
CA TYR A 754 1.40 -11.62 -13.54
C TYR A 754 0.05 -10.90 -13.66
N ASN A 755 -0.03 -9.88 -14.52
CA ASN A 755 -1.17 -8.97 -14.66
C ASN A 755 -1.77 -8.87 -16.07
N ARG A 756 -1.07 -9.31 -17.13
CA ARG A 756 -1.56 -9.22 -18.52
C ARG A 756 -1.48 -10.54 -19.26
N ASN A 757 -2.57 -10.86 -19.95
CA ASN A 757 -2.75 -12.09 -20.72
C ASN A 757 -3.28 -11.83 -22.14
N PHE A 758 -3.04 -10.65 -22.71
CA PHE A 758 -3.39 -10.38 -24.10
C PHE A 758 -2.71 -11.40 -25.04
N THR A 759 -3.33 -11.62 -26.20
CA THR A 759 -2.84 -12.56 -27.21
C THR A 759 -1.34 -12.39 -27.51
N GLY A 760 -0.56 -13.45 -27.33
CA GLY A 760 0.89 -13.46 -27.55
C GLY A 760 1.72 -12.63 -26.57
N ARG A 761 1.16 -12.20 -25.42
CA ARG A 761 1.84 -11.28 -24.48
C ARG A 761 3.14 -11.85 -23.91
N LEU A 762 3.14 -13.10 -23.44
CA LEU A 762 4.29 -13.64 -22.69
C LEU A 762 5.37 -14.22 -23.59
N ASP A 763 4.96 -15.06 -24.52
CA ASP A 763 5.85 -15.87 -25.35
C ASP A 763 5.82 -15.45 -26.82
N GLY A 764 5.01 -14.46 -27.22
CA GLY A 764 4.83 -14.05 -28.61
C GLY A 764 4.09 -15.07 -29.48
N ASN A 765 3.41 -16.06 -28.91
CA ASN A 765 2.58 -17.03 -29.65
C ASN A 765 1.09 -16.64 -29.54
N PRO A 766 0.42 -16.26 -30.65
CA PRO A 766 -1.00 -15.89 -30.62
C PRO A 766 -1.95 -17.03 -30.20
N ALA A 767 -1.53 -18.28 -30.32
CA ALA A 767 -2.35 -19.44 -29.97
C ALA A 767 -2.31 -19.81 -28.47
N THR A 768 -1.39 -19.21 -27.70
CA THR A 768 -1.24 -19.44 -26.26
C THR A 768 -2.41 -18.83 -25.49
N HIS A 769 -3.06 -19.65 -24.65
CA HIS A 769 -4.08 -19.23 -23.69
C HIS A 769 -3.41 -18.90 -22.36
N ILE A 770 -3.52 -17.65 -21.90
CA ILE A 770 -2.75 -17.17 -20.75
C ILE A 770 -3.72 -16.86 -19.60
N PHE A 771 -3.55 -17.56 -18.49
CA PHE A 771 -4.39 -17.43 -17.31
C PHE A 771 -3.64 -16.71 -16.18
N LEU A 772 -4.32 -15.78 -15.52
CA LEU A 772 -3.80 -14.96 -14.43
C LEU A 772 -4.38 -15.44 -13.10
N ALA A 773 -3.53 -15.83 -12.17
CA ALA A 773 -3.93 -16.33 -10.85
C ALA A 773 -2.99 -15.81 -9.76
N SER A 774 -3.21 -16.22 -8.51
CA SER A 774 -2.26 -15.99 -7.42
C SER A 774 -1.03 -16.91 -7.57
N PRO A 775 0.14 -16.56 -7.00
CA PRO A 775 1.33 -17.42 -7.04
C PRO A 775 1.07 -18.80 -6.38
N GLU A 776 0.21 -18.86 -5.37
CA GLU A 776 -0.24 -20.08 -4.72
C GLU A 776 -1.04 -20.98 -5.66
N MET A 777 -1.96 -20.40 -6.45
CA MET A 777 -2.71 -21.16 -7.46
C MET A 777 -1.83 -21.66 -8.59
N VAL A 778 -0.88 -20.85 -9.04
CA VAL A 778 0.12 -21.29 -10.03
C VAL A 778 0.89 -22.48 -9.47
N MET A 779 1.43 -22.36 -8.25
CA MET A 779 2.23 -23.40 -7.61
C MET A 779 1.45 -24.70 -7.40
N ALA A 780 0.22 -24.65 -6.87
CA ALA A 780 -0.52 -25.88 -6.65
C ALA A 780 -0.87 -26.58 -7.97
N LYS A 781 -1.14 -25.80 -9.03
CA LYS A 781 -1.51 -26.36 -10.34
C LYS A 781 -0.34 -26.95 -11.11
N ILE A 782 0.93 -26.58 -10.85
CA ILE A 782 2.03 -27.19 -11.63
C ILE A 782 2.22 -28.70 -11.38
N PHE A 783 1.56 -29.25 -10.37
CA PHE A 783 1.59 -30.69 -10.07
C PHE A 783 0.51 -31.48 -10.80
N SER A 784 -0.30 -30.82 -11.64
CA SER A 784 -1.31 -31.42 -12.52
C SER A 784 -1.16 -30.86 -13.95
N ASP A 785 -1.27 -31.71 -14.95
CA ASP A 785 -1.32 -31.33 -16.36
C ASP A 785 -2.69 -30.81 -16.82
N ASP A 786 -3.72 -30.89 -15.95
CA ASP A 786 -5.08 -30.46 -16.25
C ASP A 786 -5.39 -29.07 -15.68
N LEU A 787 -5.62 -28.09 -16.57
CA LEU A 787 -6.12 -26.76 -16.22
C LEU A 787 -7.40 -26.81 -15.37
N SER A 788 -8.21 -27.85 -15.48
CA SER A 788 -9.48 -28.03 -14.77
C SER A 788 -9.30 -28.43 -13.30
N PHE A 789 -8.12 -28.93 -12.90
CA PHE A 789 -7.82 -29.37 -11.54
C PHE A 789 -8.12 -28.28 -10.50
N ASN A 790 -8.88 -28.57 -9.44
CA ASN A 790 -9.13 -27.60 -8.37
C ASN A 790 -8.31 -27.94 -7.11
N PRO A 791 -7.21 -27.22 -6.82
CA PRO A 791 -6.38 -27.51 -5.63
C PRO A 791 -7.10 -27.36 -4.30
N THR A 792 -8.25 -26.68 -4.26
CA THR A 792 -9.01 -26.44 -3.03
C THR A 792 -9.88 -27.62 -2.61
N SER A 793 -10.18 -28.56 -3.53
CA SER A 793 -11.08 -29.69 -3.29
C SER A 793 -10.54 -31.05 -3.75
N ASP A 794 -9.77 -31.05 -4.83
CA ASP A 794 -9.43 -32.26 -5.56
C ASP A 794 -8.18 -32.93 -4.97
N SER A 795 -8.04 -34.24 -5.19
CA SER A 795 -6.85 -35.00 -4.81
C SER A 795 -5.95 -35.30 -6.01
N ILE A 796 -4.65 -35.44 -5.73
CA ILE A 796 -3.64 -35.97 -6.66
C ILE A 796 -3.17 -37.31 -6.12
N VAL A 797 -3.08 -38.33 -6.96
CA VAL A 797 -2.51 -39.62 -6.58
C VAL A 797 -0.99 -39.51 -6.52
N THR A 798 -0.40 -39.82 -5.36
CA THR A 798 1.05 -39.81 -5.17
C THR A 798 1.72 -41.01 -5.86
N PRO A 799 3.05 -41.01 -6.05
CA PRO A 799 3.77 -42.18 -6.56
C PRO A 799 3.62 -43.44 -5.69
N SER A 800 3.30 -43.29 -4.39
CA SER A 800 3.00 -44.40 -3.49
C SER A 800 1.56 -44.93 -3.62
N GLY A 801 0.72 -44.32 -4.46
CA GLY A 801 -0.68 -44.69 -4.66
C GLY A 801 -1.64 -44.14 -3.60
N SER A 802 -1.20 -43.19 -2.77
CA SER A 802 -2.04 -42.54 -1.76
C SER A 802 -2.70 -41.28 -2.33
N ASP A 803 -3.85 -40.86 -1.77
CA ASP A 803 -4.47 -39.59 -2.11
C ASP A 803 -3.80 -38.44 -1.37
N PHE A 804 -3.34 -37.43 -2.11
CA PHE A 804 -2.81 -36.18 -1.57
C PHE A 804 -3.76 -35.02 -1.86
N ARG A 805 -3.98 -34.15 -0.86
CA ARG A 805 -4.70 -32.88 -1.02
C ARG A 805 -3.85 -31.76 -0.46
N PHE A 806 -3.76 -30.66 -1.18
CA PHE A 806 -3.13 -29.45 -0.67
C PHE A 806 -3.92 -28.89 0.51
N LYS A 807 -3.20 -28.37 1.49
CA LYS A 807 -3.76 -27.51 2.54
C LYS A 807 -3.53 -26.05 2.15
N PRO A 808 -4.46 -25.14 2.47
CA PRO A 808 -4.24 -23.72 2.24
C PRO A 808 -2.92 -23.29 2.90
N PRO A 809 -2.05 -22.53 2.21
CA PRO A 809 -0.75 -22.18 2.77
C PRO A 809 -0.89 -21.14 3.88
N GLY A 810 -0.07 -21.29 4.92
CA GLY A 810 0.29 -20.21 5.84
C GLY A 810 1.41 -19.34 5.27
N GLY A 811 1.89 -18.38 6.06
CA GLY A 811 3.07 -17.59 5.68
C GLY A 811 3.08 -16.22 6.32
N GLU A 812 4.28 -15.79 6.73
CA GLU A 812 4.50 -14.46 7.26
C GLU A 812 4.43 -13.41 6.14
N ALA A 813 3.84 -12.24 6.44
CA ALA A 813 3.74 -11.15 5.49
C ALA A 813 5.09 -10.45 5.25
N LEU A 814 5.97 -10.46 6.25
CA LEU A 814 7.27 -9.81 6.28
C LEU A 814 8.32 -10.77 6.84
N PRO A 815 9.60 -10.64 6.47
CA PRO A 815 10.69 -11.37 7.12
C PRO A 815 10.87 -10.91 8.57
N SER A 816 11.13 -11.83 9.49
CA SER A 816 11.34 -11.54 10.92
C SER A 816 12.49 -10.55 11.17
N ASP A 817 13.58 -10.67 10.40
CA ASP A 817 14.81 -9.89 10.57
C ASP A 817 14.83 -8.62 9.69
N GLY A 818 13.71 -8.30 9.04
CA GLY A 818 13.65 -7.25 8.02
C GLY A 818 14.25 -7.66 6.68
N TYR A 819 14.22 -6.75 5.71
CA TYR A 819 14.73 -6.99 4.36
C TYR A 819 16.24 -6.81 4.27
N ALA A 820 16.92 -7.64 3.47
CA ALA A 820 18.36 -7.56 3.24
C ALA A 820 18.78 -6.21 2.63
N ASN A 821 19.96 -5.70 2.99
CA ASN A 821 20.52 -4.51 2.34
C ASN A 821 21.20 -4.88 1.01
N THR A 822 20.76 -4.26 -0.08
CA THR A 822 21.33 -4.49 -1.43
C THR A 822 21.68 -3.19 -2.15
N ASP A 823 22.00 -2.12 -1.42
CA ASP A 823 22.28 -0.80 -2.01
C ASP A 823 23.44 -0.81 -3.03
N TYR A 824 24.27 -1.85 -3.06
CA TYR A 824 25.30 -2.06 -4.07
C TYR A 824 24.76 -2.20 -5.51
N VAL A 825 23.47 -2.53 -5.70
CA VAL A 825 22.81 -2.55 -7.02
C VAL A 825 22.30 -1.16 -7.46
N TYR A 826 22.31 -0.17 -6.56
CA TYR A 826 22.03 1.22 -6.86
C TYR A 826 23.33 1.98 -7.17
N SER A 827 23.24 3.02 -7.99
CA SER A 827 24.32 3.95 -8.28
C SER A 827 23.80 5.36 -8.09
N PRO A 828 24.21 6.06 -7.00
CA PRO A 828 23.82 7.44 -6.80
C PRO A 828 24.47 8.35 -7.85
N PRO A 829 23.84 9.48 -8.20
CA PRO A 829 24.50 10.50 -8.99
C PRO A 829 25.70 11.09 -8.22
N PRO A 830 26.80 11.47 -8.90
CA PRO A 830 27.94 12.12 -8.25
C PRO A 830 27.52 13.45 -7.59
N SER A 831 28.02 13.72 -6.38
CA SER A 831 27.76 14.99 -5.67
C SER A 831 28.50 16.18 -6.30
N THR A 832 29.62 15.95 -6.98
CA THR A 832 30.42 16.96 -7.71
C THR A 832 30.84 16.44 -9.09
N GLY A 833 31.30 17.33 -9.98
CA GLY A 833 31.83 16.95 -11.30
C GLY A 833 30.79 16.45 -12.32
N ARG A 834 29.48 16.56 -12.05
CA ARG A 834 28.42 16.07 -12.96
C ARG A 834 28.53 16.63 -14.38
N ASN A 835 28.90 17.91 -14.52
CA ASN A 835 29.00 18.58 -15.82
C ASN A 835 30.20 18.09 -16.67
N GLU A 836 31.16 17.39 -16.07
CA GLU A 836 32.32 16.79 -16.75
C GLU A 836 32.01 15.39 -17.29
N VAL A 837 30.87 14.80 -16.90
CA VAL A 837 30.44 13.49 -17.36
C VAL A 837 29.92 13.57 -18.80
N GLU A 838 30.62 12.91 -19.71
CA GLU A 838 30.16 12.75 -21.09
C GLU A 838 29.07 11.67 -21.19
N VAL A 839 27.91 12.06 -21.71
CA VAL A 839 26.81 11.13 -22.00
C VAL A 839 27.14 10.29 -23.23
N GLN A 840 27.19 8.98 -23.03
CA GLN A 840 27.64 8.00 -24.02
C GLN A 840 26.56 7.75 -25.08
N ILE A 841 26.68 8.36 -26.25
CA ILE A 841 25.88 8.06 -27.45
C ILE A 841 26.82 8.12 -28.65
N ALA A 842 27.09 6.97 -29.29
CA ALA A 842 27.90 6.93 -30.50
C ALA A 842 27.16 7.54 -31.70
N GLU A 843 27.85 8.32 -32.54
CA GLU A 843 27.24 8.92 -33.74
C GLU A 843 26.75 7.89 -34.76
N THR A 844 27.40 6.72 -34.81
CA THR A 844 27.05 5.60 -35.70
C THR A 844 26.08 4.61 -35.05
N SER A 845 25.56 4.93 -33.86
CA SER A 845 24.63 4.07 -33.14
C SER A 845 23.38 3.77 -33.98
N LYS A 846 22.93 2.51 -33.93
CA LYS A 846 21.61 2.13 -34.47
C LYS A 846 20.54 2.04 -33.39
N ARG A 847 20.92 2.15 -32.11
CA ARG A 847 20.05 1.97 -30.93
C ARG A 847 19.64 3.29 -30.29
N LEU A 848 20.56 4.25 -30.29
CA LEU A 848 20.42 5.56 -29.65
C LEU A 848 20.68 6.67 -30.67
N GLN A 849 20.00 7.81 -30.54
CA GLN A 849 20.22 8.96 -31.40
C GLN A 849 20.03 10.24 -30.59
N ARG A 850 21.00 11.17 -30.68
CA ARG A 850 20.81 12.53 -30.16
C ARG A 850 19.69 13.21 -30.95
N LEU A 851 18.78 13.88 -30.26
CA LEU A 851 17.74 14.68 -30.90
C LEU A 851 18.21 16.12 -31.07
N ALA A 852 18.10 16.62 -32.30
CA ALA A 852 18.07 18.05 -32.54
C ALA A 852 16.70 18.59 -32.12
N PRO A 853 16.62 19.81 -31.56
CA PRO A 853 15.36 20.50 -31.36
C PRO A 853 14.54 20.52 -32.65
N PHE A 854 13.22 20.32 -32.55
CA PHE A 854 12.37 20.45 -33.74
C PHE A 854 12.34 21.90 -34.24
N GLU A 855 12.23 22.11 -35.54
CA GLU A 855 12.16 23.47 -36.09
C GLU A 855 10.92 24.21 -35.58
N PRO A 856 11.05 25.48 -35.13
CA PRO A 856 9.92 26.34 -34.79
C PRO A 856 8.97 26.53 -35.98
N TRP A 857 7.73 26.93 -35.69
CA TRP A 857 6.78 27.27 -36.73
C TRP A 857 7.27 28.50 -37.53
N HIS A 858 7.24 28.40 -38.86
CA HIS A 858 7.76 29.42 -39.78
C HIS A 858 6.90 30.70 -39.88
N GLY A 859 5.88 30.87 -39.03
CA GLY A 859 5.08 32.09 -38.97
C GLY A 859 4.03 32.28 -40.08
N LYS A 860 3.79 31.27 -40.92
CA LYS A 860 2.84 31.31 -42.04
C LYS A 860 1.86 30.14 -41.98
N ASP A 861 0.79 30.23 -42.76
CA ASP A 861 -0.15 29.13 -42.96
C ASP A 861 0.52 27.92 -43.63
N PHE A 862 -0.05 26.73 -43.42
CA PHE A 862 0.40 25.52 -44.12
C PHE A 862 -0.42 25.36 -45.38
N GLU A 863 0.20 25.51 -46.55
CA GLU A 863 -0.49 25.43 -47.84
C GLU A 863 -0.18 24.14 -48.59
N ASN A 864 -1.14 23.64 -49.36
CA ASN A 864 -0.99 22.52 -50.28
C ASN A 864 -0.38 21.26 -49.64
N CYS A 865 -0.73 20.97 -48.39
CA CYS A 865 -0.30 19.77 -47.70
C CYS A 865 -0.85 18.51 -48.39
N ALA A 866 0.00 17.49 -48.52
CA ALA A 866 -0.41 16.17 -48.97
C ALA A 866 -1.14 15.43 -47.84
N ILE A 867 -2.10 14.57 -48.18
CA ILE A 867 -2.66 13.63 -47.21
C ILE A 867 -1.82 12.36 -47.31
N LEU A 868 -1.07 12.04 -46.24
CA LEU A 868 -0.24 10.84 -46.20
C LEU A 868 -1.10 9.58 -46.21
N ILE A 869 -2.10 9.55 -45.34
CA ILE A 869 -3.09 8.48 -45.25
C ILE A 869 -4.40 9.01 -44.71
N LYS A 870 -5.51 8.53 -45.28
CA LYS A 870 -6.84 8.60 -44.69
C LYS A 870 -7.11 7.27 -44.01
N VAL A 871 -7.24 7.28 -42.69
CA VAL A 871 -7.35 6.06 -41.88
C VAL A 871 -8.81 5.68 -41.69
N GLN A 872 -9.13 4.41 -41.89
CA GLN A 872 -10.47 3.84 -41.67
C GLN A 872 -10.56 3.16 -40.31
N GLY A 873 -11.60 3.49 -39.54
CA GLY A 873 -11.92 2.81 -38.30
C GLY A 873 -10.86 2.98 -37.21
N LYS A 874 -10.72 1.94 -36.37
CA LYS A 874 -9.90 1.99 -35.17
C LYS A 874 -8.41 2.13 -35.52
N CYS A 875 -7.77 3.20 -35.03
CA CYS A 875 -6.33 3.41 -35.14
C CYS A 875 -5.71 3.64 -33.76
N THR A 876 -5.17 2.58 -33.16
CA THR A 876 -4.46 2.62 -31.87
C THR A 876 -3.00 3.06 -32.02
N THR A 877 -2.32 3.39 -30.92
CA THR A 877 -0.88 3.63 -30.92
C THR A 877 -0.05 2.44 -31.41
N ASP A 878 -0.56 1.21 -31.33
CA ASP A 878 0.11 0.03 -31.93
C ASP A 878 -0.02 0.00 -33.46
N HIS A 879 -1.07 0.61 -34.03
CA HIS A 879 -1.15 0.81 -35.47
C HIS A 879 -0.24 1.96 -35.94
N ILE A 880 -0.05 2.99 -35.11
CA ILE A 880 0.84 4.13 -35.38
C ILE A 880 2.32 3.77 -35.21
N THR A 881 2.67 3.06 -34.14
CA THR A 881 4.06 2.66 -33.82
C THR A 881 4.04 1.30 -33.12
N PRO A 882 3.99 0.19 -33.88
CA PRO A 882 3.95 -1.14 -33.29
C PRO A 882 5.17 -1.42 -32.41
N ALA A 883 4.99 -2.29 -31.41
CA ALA A 883 6.05 -2.75 -30.51
C ALA A 883 6.80 -3.97 -31.09
N GLY A 884 7.13 -4.97 -30.26
CA GLY A 884 7.84 -6.18 -30.67
C GLY A 884 9.28 -5.87 -31.10
N PRO A 885 9.71 -6.21 -32.33
CA PRO A 885 11.10 -6.00 -32.77
C PRO A 885 11.53 -4.53 -32.75
N TRP A 886 10.56 -3.59 -32.78
CA TRP A 886 10.82 -2.15 -32.73
C TRP A 886 11.27 -1.64 -31.36
N PHE A 887 11.20 -2.46 -30.29
CA PHE A 887 11.78 -2.11 -28.99
C PHE A 887 13.29 -1.82 -29.07
N ALA A 888 13.99 -2.47 -30.00
CA ALA A 888 15.41 -2.21 -30.24
C ALA A 888 15.69 -0.74 -30.59
N TYR A 889 14.71 0.01 -31.14
CA TYR A 889 14.94 1.37 -31.64
C TYR A 889 14.32 2.47 -30.79
N ARG A 890 13.88 2.18 -29.56
CA ARG A 890 13.20 3.17 -28.68
C ARG A 890 14.01 4.43 -28.42
N GLY A 891 15.34 4.33 -28.34
CA GLY A 891 16.24 5.47 -28.20
C GLY A 891 16.69 6.10 -29.52
N HIS A 892 16.27 5.59 -30.68
CA HIS A 892 16.70 6.09 -32.00
C HIS A 892 15.50 6.48 -32.86
N LEU A 893 15.13 7.77 -32.80
CA LEU A 893 13.93 8.29 -33.47
C LEU A 893 13.93 8.04 -34.99
N GLY A 894 15.08 8.18 -35.65
CA GLY A 894 15.24 7.91 -37.08
C GLY A 894 14.88 6.47 -37.47
N ASN A 895 15.40 5.47 -36.76
CA ASN A 895 15.15 4.05 -37.06
C ASN A 895 13.73 3.62 -36.67
N ILE A 896 13.24 4.03 -35.49
CA ILE A 896 11.88 3.66 -35.08
C ILE A 896 10.82 4.29 -35.98
N SER A 897 11.09 5.45 -36.60
CA SER A 897 10.16 6.07 -37.57
C SER A 897 9.90 5.21 -38.81
N ASN A 898 10.67 4.13 -39.06
CA ASN A 898 10.36 3.14 -40.10
C ASN A 898 9.12 2.28 -39.80
N ASN A 899 8.48 2.45 -38.64
CA ASN A 899 7.23 1.78 -38.30
C ASN A 899 6.03 2.73 -38.23
N THR A 900 6.19 3.98 -38.64
CA THR A 900 5.12 4.99 -38.59
C THR A 900 3.92 4.55 -39.41
N LEU A 901 2.77 4.37 -38.75
CA LEU A 901 1.47 4.05 -39.33
C LEU A 901 1.39 2.74 -40.13
N ILE A 902 2.35 1.81 -39.94
CA ILE A 902 2.36 0.55 -40.70
C ILE A 902 1.19 -0.38 -40.35
N GLY A 903 0.51 -0.17 -39.22
CA GLY A 903 -0.70 -0.93 -38.88
C GLY A 903 -2.00 -0.24 -39.31
N ALA A 904 -1.94 1.02 -39.76
CA ALA A 904 -3.15 1.77 -40.10
C ALA A 904 -3.79 1.25 -41.39
N VAL A 905 -5.12 1.15 -41.41
CA VAL A 905 -5.91 0.77 -42.59
C VAL A 905 -6.19 2.00 -43.43
N ASN A 906 -5.79 1.97 -44.70
CA ASN A 906 -6.08 3.03 -45.66
C ASN A 906 -7.54 2.94 -46.11
N ALA A 907 -8.32 4.01 -45.88
CA ALA A 907 -9.74 4.09 -46.17
C ALA A 907 -10.10 3.99 -47.65
N GLU A 908 -9.18 4.30 -48.56
CA GLU A 908 -9.45 4.27 -50.00
C GLU A 908 -9.21 2.90 -50.62
N THR A 909 -8.24 2.15 -50.09
CA THR A 909 -7.82 0.88 -50.66
C THR A 909 -8.19 -0.32 -49.79
N GLY A 910 -8.54 -0.09 -48.52
CA GLY A 910 -8.74 -1.12 -47.49
C GLY A 910 -7.47 -1.84 -47.07
N LYS A 911 -6.29 -1.41 -47.54
CA LYS A 911 -5.01 -2.07 -47.29
C LYS A 911 -4.26 -1.46 -46.12
N VAL A 912 -3.42 -2.28 -45.49
CA VAL A 912 -2.54 -1.88 -44.38
C VAL A 912 -1.14 -1.62 -44.92
N ASN A 913 -0.48 -0.57 -44.42
CA ASN A 913 0.86 -0.13 -44.85
C ASN A 913 1.02 0.10 -46.37
N GLN A 914 -0.02 0.54 -47.06
CA GLN A 914 0.05 0.87 -48.48
C GLN A 914 -0.67 2.19 -48.76
N VAL A 915 0.07 3.13 -49.33
CA VAL A 915 -0.40 4.45 -49.72
C VAL A 915 0.22 4.86 -51.06
N LYS A 916 -0.45 5.76 -51.76
CA LYS A 916 0.09 6.38 -52.96
C LYS A 916 0.96 7.58 -52.59
N ASN A 917 2.18 7.59 -53.11
CA ASN A 917 3.01 8.78 -53.09
C ASN A 917 2.51 9.76 -54.15
N TRP A 918 1.93 10.88 -53.72
CA TRP A 918 1.34 11.85 -54.63
C TRP A 918 2.34 12.78 -55.33
N LEU A 919 3.64 12.68 -55.00
CA LEU A 919 4.71 13.37 -55.74
C LEU A 919 5.18 12.53 -56.93
N THR A 920 5.24 11.20 -56.80
CA THR A 920 5.72 10.29 -57.86
C THR A 920 4.58 9.60 -58.62
N GLY A 921 3.41 9.46 -57.99
CA GLY A 921 2.27 8.68 -58.50
C GLY A 921 2.36 7.17 -58.23
N GLU A 922 3.39 6.71 -57.53
CA GLU A 922 3.63 5.28 -57.25
C GLU A 922 3.02 4.85 -55.91
N GLU A 923 2.67 3.56 -55.79
CA GLU A 923 2.25 2.96 -54.52
C GLU A 923 3.49 2.56 -53.69
N GLY A 924 3.45 2.77 -52.39
CA GLY A 924 4.54 2.43 -51.47
C GLY A 924 4.06 2.22 -50.03
N ASP A 925 5.00 1.95 -49.14
CA ASP A 925 4.72 1.89 -47.71
C ASP A 925 4.59 3.30 -47.09
N VAL A 926 3.93 3.37 -45.92
CA VAL A 926 3.62 4.65 -45.27
C VAL A 926 4.88 5.38 -44.80
N PRO A 927 5.83 4.75 -44.08
CA PRO A 927 7.07 5.40 -43.65
C PRO A 927 7.93 5.92 -44.80
N GLY A 928 8.10 5.12 -45.86
CA GLY A 928 8.88 5.48 -47.05
C GLY A 928 8.28 6.68 -47.78
N THR A 929 6.96 6.71 -47.94
CA THR A 929 6.25 7.84 -48.53
C THR A 929 6.39 9.11 -47.67
N ALA A 930 6.27 8.99 -46.35
CA ALA A 930 6.46 10.12 -45.44
C ALA A 930 7.89 10.69 -45.49
N ARG A 931 8.92 9.82 -45.64
CA ARG A 931 10.30 10.27 -45.85
C ARG A 931 10.47 11.00 -47.19
N ALA A 932 9.90 10.48 -48.26
CA ALA A 932 9.94 11.14 -49.57
C ALA A 932 9.30 12.55 -49.51
N TYR A 933 8.19 12.70 -48.79
CA TYR A 933 7.59 14.02 -48.55
C TYR A 933 8.50 14.94 -47.74
N LYS A 934 9.13 14.44 -46.67
CA LYS A 934 10.09 15.21 -45.88
C LYS A 934 11.28 15.69 -46.72
N GLU A 935 11.87 14.79 -47.52
CA GLU A 935 13.01 15.10 -48.40
C GLU A 935 12.65 16.15 -49.46
N ALA A 936 11.42 16.10 -49.97
CA ALA A 936 10.88 17.10 -50.89
C ALA A 936 10.39 18.39 -50.20
N SER A 937 10.52 18.52 -48.88
CA SER A 937 9.94 19.62 -48.08
C SER A 937 8.42 19.80 -48.30
N GLN A 938 7.72 18.71 -48.61
CA GLN A 938 6.27 18.68 -48.79
C GLN A 938 5.61 18.45 -47.41
N PRO A 939 4.91 19.45 -46.83
CA PRO A 939 4.16 19.23 -45.60
C PRO A 939 3.02 18.24 -45.85
N TRP A 940 2.68 17.46 -44.83
CA TRP A 940 1.60 16.49 -44.93
C TRP A 940 0.79 16.36 -43.65
N VAL A 941 -0.42 15.82 -43.82
CA VAL A 941 -1.40 15.59 -42.75
C VAL A 941 -1.91 14.15 -42.76
N VAL A 942 -2.52 13.74 -41.65
CA VAL A 942 -3.29 12.49 -41.54
C VAL A 942 -4.75 12.82 -41.32
N ILE A 943 -5.64 12.08 -41.99
CA ILE A 943 -7.07 12.13 -41.74
C ILE A 943 -7.46 10.87 -40.94
N GLY A 944 -7.88 11.04 -39.70
CA GLY A 944 -8.24 9.97 -38.76
C GLY A 944 -9.76 9.85 -38.54
N ASP A 945 -10.18 8.67 -38.11
CA ASP A 945 -11.56 8.38 -37.72
C ASP A 945 -11.81 8.72 -36.23
N HIS A 946 -12.78 8.08 -35.57
CA HIS A 946 -13.00 8.22 -34.12
C HIS A 946 -11.85 7.66 -33.27
N ASN A 947 -11.61 8.30 -32.12
CA ASN A 947 -10.69 7.89 -31.07
C ASN A 947 -9.26 7.58 -31.56
N TYR A 948 -8.76 8.41 -32.48
CA TYR A 948 -7.45 8.24 -33.08
C TYR A 948 -6.34 8.27 -32.01
N GLY A 949 -5.44 7.28 -32.04
CA GLY A 949 -4.35 7.12 -31.09
C GLY A 949 -4.74 6.46 -29.77
N GLU A 950 -5.82 5.66 -29.73
CA GLU A 950 -6.20 4.86 -28.55
C GLU A 950 -5.05 3.93 -28.10
N GLY A 951 -4.91 3.68 -26.80
CA GLY A 951 -4.03 2.64 -26.27
C GLY A 951 -2.82 3.18 -25.50
N SER A 952 -1.67 2.54 -25.70
CA SER A 952 -0.45 2.74 -24.90
C SER A 952 0.08 4.18 -24.95
N SER A 953 0.67 4.68 -23.86
CA SER A 953 1.19 6.05 -23.70
C SER A 953 2.45 6.39 -24.51
N ARG A 954 2.69 5.69 -25.62
CA ARG A 954 3.91 5.82 -26.45
C ARG A 954 3.95 7.19 -27.12
N GLU A 955 4.83 8.05 -26.61
CA GLU A 955 5.13 9.35 -27.22
C GLU A 955 5.71 9.25 -28.64
N HIS A 956 6.32 8.11 -28.99
CA HIS A 956 6.79 7.82 -30.36
C HIS A 956 5.68 7.99 -31.39
N ALA A 957 4.42 7.74 -31.02
CA ALA A 957 3.27 7.94 -31.91
C ALA A 957 3.09 9.41 -32.35
N ALA A 958 3.60 10.38 -31.57
CA ALA A 958 3.63 11.79 -31.93
C ALA A 958 5.01 12.23 -32.46
N LEU A 959 6.10 11.73 -31.88
CA LEU A 959 7.45 12.05 -32.31
C LEU A 959 7.74 11.61 -33.75
N GLN A 960 7.30 10.42 -34.17
CA GLN A 960 7.61 9.92 -35.51
C GLN A 960 6.89 10.71 -36.61
N PRO A 961 5.57 10.98 -36.55
CA PRO A 961 4.94 11.86 -37.52
C PRO A 961 5.63 13.23 -37.57
N ARG A 962 5.92 13.83 -36.40
CA ARG A 962 6.61 15.11 -36.33
C ARG A 962 7.99 15.07 -36.98
N TYR A 963 8.77 14.04 -36.67
CA TYR A 963 10.09 13.80 -37.25
C TYR A 963 10.04 13.61 -38.77
N LEU A 964 8.98 12.99 -39.28
CA LEU A 964 8.77 12.74 -40.70
C LEU A 964 8.08 13.91 -41.45
N GLY A 965 7.90 15.08 -40.83
CA GLY A 965 7.40 16.28 -41.49
C GLY A 965 5.88 16.46 -41.47
N CYS A 966 5.17 15.74 -40.60
CA CYS A 966 3.76 16.00 -40.34
C CYS A 966 3.58 17.41 -39.77
N VAL A 967 2.50 18.09 -40.17
CA VAL A 967 2.12 19.39 -39.60
C VAL A 967 0.82 19.34 -38.80
N ALA A 968 -0.10 18.45 -39.16
CA ALA A 968 -1.37 18.28 -38.46
C ALA A 968 -1.94 16.87 -38.59
N ILE A 969 -2.68 16.44 -37.57
CA ILE A 969 -3.56 15.28 -37.64
C ILE A 969 -4.99 15.79 -37.46
N MET A 970 -5.89 15.40 -38.37
CA MET A 970 -7.28 15.81 -38.40
C MET A 970 -8.15 14.58 -38.18
N ALA A 971 -8.85 14.47 -37.05
CA ALA A 971 -9.62 13.28 -36.71
C ALA A 971 -11.05 13.61 -36.28
N LYS A 972 -11.96 12.63 -36.31
CA LYS A 972 -13.30 12.83 -35.72
C LYS A 972 -13.19 13.02 -34.19
N SER A 973 -12.31 12.25 -33.56
CA SER A 973 -11.92 12.44 -32.16
C SER A 973 -10.55 11.82 -31.88
N PHE A 974 -9.91 12.22 -30.76
CA PHE A 974 -8.61 11.71 -30.33
C PHE A 974 -8.71 11.02 -28.97
N ALA A 975 -7.82 10.04 -28.74
CA ALA A 975 -7.54 9.57 -27.39
C ALA A 975 -6.74 10.62 -26.60
N ARG A 976 -7.08 10.83 -25.33
CA ARG A 976 -6.55 11.91 -24.47
C ARG A 976 -5.02 12.02 -24.47
N ILE A 977 -4.33 10.93 -24.17
CA ILE A 977 -2.86 10.92 -24.04
C ILE A 977 -2.19 11.23 -25.40
N HIS A 978 -2.72 10.65 -26.47
CA HIS A 978 -2.18 10.89 -27.80
C HIS A 978 -2.38 12.35 -28.23
N GLU A 979 -3.55 12.95 -27.99
CA GLU A 979 -3.80 14.37 -28.24
C GLU A 979 -2.78 15.26 -27.50
N THR A 980 -2.51 15.00 -26.22
CA THR A 980 -1.49 15.73 -25.46
C THR A 980 -0.09 15.55 -26.07
N ASN A 981 0.29 14.33 -26.43
CA ASN A 981 1.60 14.06 -27.03
C ASN A 981 1.78 14.82 -28.36
N LEU A 982 0.76 14.87 -29.22
CA LEU A 982 0.80 15.63 -30.47
C LEU A 982 1.10 17.12 -30.21
N LYS A 983 0.37 17.73 -29.27
CA LYS A 983 0.55 19.14 -28.89
C LYS A 983 1.95 19.42 -28.36
N LYS A 984 2.47 18.53 -27.51
CA LYS A 984 3.83 18.64 -26.94
C LYS A 984 4.93 18.60 -28.01
N GLN A 985 4.73 17.81 -29.07
CA GLN A 985 5.66 17.74 -30.20
C GLN A 985 5.42 18.83 -31.26
N GLY A 986 4.57 19.82 -30.97
CA GLY A 986 4.29 20.94 -31.87
C GLY A 986 3.46 20.57 -33.10
N LEU A 987 2.67 19.50 -33.04
CA LEU A 987 1.69 19.14 -34.07
C LEU A 987 0.32 19.74 -33.74
N LEU A 988 -0.44 20.10 -34.78
CA LEU A 988 -1.83 20.49 -34.64
C LEU A 988 -2.74 19.25 -34.59
N ALA A 989 -3.36 19.00 -33.43
CA ALA A 989 -4.42 18.00 -33.28
C ALA A 989 -5.78 18.68 -33.48
N LEU A 990 -6.40 18.46 -34.65
CA LEU A 990 -7.60 19.16 -35.11
C LEU A 990 -8.79 18.19 -35.20
N LYS A 991 -9.96 18.61 -34.72
CA LYS A 991 -11.17 17.77 -34.67
C LYS A 991 -12.21 18.28 -35.65
N PHE A 992 -12.82 17.39 -36.44
CA PHE A 992 -13.93 17.77 -37.32
C PHE A 992 -15.09 18.36 -36.52
N VAL A 993 -15.52 19.58 -36.88
CA VAL A 993 -16.75 20.18 -36.31
C VAL A 993 -17.98 19.45 -36.84
N LYS A 994 -17.95 19.07 -38.12
CA LYS A 994 -18.96 18.24 -38.77
C LYS A 994 -18.31 16.93 -39.17
N GLU A 995 -18.66 15.83 -38.50
CA GLU A 995 -18.05 14.53 -38.80
C GLU A 995 -18.19 14.12 -40.27
N GLY A 996 -19.30 14.53 -40.92
CA GLY A 996 -19.56 14.32 -42.36
C GLY A 996 -18.51 14.90 -43.31
N ASP A 997 -17.64 15.80 -42.83
CA ASP A 997 -16.53 16.34 -43.61
C ASP A 997 -15.41 15.32 -43.82
N TYR A 998 -15.29 14.30 -42.95
CA TYR A 998 -14.37 13.19 -43.15
C TYR A 998 -14.65 12.45 -44.46
N GLU A 999 -15.92 12.18 -44.78
CA GLU A 999 -16.35 11.46 -45.98
C GLU A 999 -16.12 12.28 -47.26
N ARG A 1000 -16.10 13.62 -47.15
CA ARG A 1000 -15.89 14.54 -48.26
C ARG A 1000 -14.42 14.66 -48.70
N ILE A 1001 -13.46 14.16 -47.90
CA ILE A 1001 -12.03 14.29 -48.17
C ILE A 1001 -11.50 13.00 -48.83
N SER A 1002 -10.83 13.13 -49.97
CA SER A 1002 -10.07 12.06 -50.62
C SER A 1002 -8.58 12.19 -50.27
N SER A 1003 -7.84 11.08 -50.15
CA SER A 1003 -6.39 11.06 -49.93
C SER A 1003 -5.62 11.74 -51.07
N SER A 1004 -6.24 11.85 -52.26
CA SER A 1004 -5.71 12.58 -53.41
C SER A 1004 -5.76 14.10 -53.25
N ASP A 1005 -6.61 14.62 -52.36
CA ASP A 1005 -6.86 16.05 -52.22
C ASP A 1005 -5.64 16.78 -51.62
N ARG A 1006 -5.64 18.11 -51.67
CA ARG A 1006 -4.65 18.97 -51.02
C ARG A 1006 -5.29 19.81 -49.94
N ILE A 1007 -4.59 19.94 -48.82
CA ILE A 1007 -5.09 20.57 -47.60
C ILE A 1007 -4.30 21.85 -47.34
N SER A 1008 -4.99 22.98 -47.16
CA SER A 1008 -4.38 24.21 -46.65
C SER A 1008 -5.01 24.59 -45.32
N ILE A 1009 -4.18 24.73 -44.28
CA ILE A 1009 -4.59 25.11 -42.93
C ILE A 1009 -4.31 26.61 -42.77
N VAL A 1010 -5.38 27.41 -42.72
CA VAL A 1010 -5.28 28.87 -42.84
C VAL A 1010 -5.63 29.60 -41.54
N GLY A 1011 -5.11 30.81 -41.38
CA GLY A 1011 -5.33 31.63 -40.19
C GLY A 1011 -4.56 31.15 -38.95
N ILE A 1012 -3.49 30.37 -39.12
CA ILE A 1012 -2.70 29.81 -38.01
C ILE A 1012 -1.98 30.90 -37.21
N LYS A 1013 -1.67 32.04 -37.84
CA LYS A 1013 -1.10 33.21 -37.16
C LYS A 1013 -1.99 33.74 -36.04
N ASP A 1014 -3.31 33.66 -36.23
CA ASP A 1014 -4.32 34.14 -35.29
C ASP A 1014 -4.94 33.01 -34.47
N LEU A 1015 -4.21 31.88 -34.32
CA LEU A 1015 -4.61 30.74 -33.50
C LEU A 1015 -4.81 31.19 -32.05
N GLN A 1016 -5.98 30.90 -31.48
CA GLN A 1016 -6.38 31.28 -30.12
C GLN A 1016 -7.20 30.17 -29.48
N PRO A 1017 -7.15 30.00 -28.15
CA PRO A 1017 -7.96 29.00 -27.45
C PRO A 1017 -9.46 29.17 -27.77
N GLY A 1018 -10.14 28.05 -28.05
CA GLY A 1018 -11.58 28.03 -28.33
C GLY A 1018 -12.02 28.52 -29.72
N LYS A 1019 -11.11 28.99 -30.57
CA LYS A 1019 -11.42 29.43 -31.94
C LYS A 1019 -11.15 28.29 -32.94
N ASN A 1020 -12.12 28.00 -33.80
CA ASN A 1020 -11.94 27.00 -34.86
C ASN A 1020 -10.86 27.44 -35.87
N VAL A 1021 -10.18 26.45 -36.45
CA VAL A 1021 -9.22 26.61 -37.54
C VAL A 1021 -9.92 26.34 -38.87
N GLU A 1022 -9.71 27.23 -39.82
CA GLU A 1022 -10.24 27.06 -41.18
C GLU A 1022 -9.30 26.16 -42.00
N VAL A 1023 -9.88 25.19 -42.71
CA VAL A 1023 -9.16 24.28 -43.59
C VAL A 1023 -9.77 24.32 -44.98
N ARG A 1024 -8.95 24.67 -45.98
CA ARG A 1024 -9.32 24.64 -47.39
C ARG A 1024 -8.90 23.32 -48.03
N ILE A 1025 -9.83 22.66 -48.70
CA ILE A 1025 -9.62 21.42 -49.43
C ILE A 1025 -9.64 21.75 -50.91
N THR A 1026 -8.57 21.37 -51.60
CA THR A 1026 -8.43 21.48 -53.05
C THR A 1026 -8.43 20.08 -53.65
N PRO A 1027 -9.56 19.62 -54.20
CA PRO A 1027 -9.62 18.33 -54.87
C PRO A 1027 -8.68 18.27 -56.07
N THR A 1028 -8.03 17.14 -56.27
CA THR A 1028 -7.19 16.89 -57.47
C THR A 1028 -7.95 16.14 -58.57
N THR A 1029 -9.13 15.61 -58.27
CA THR A 1029 -10.03 14.97 -59.23
C THR A 1029 -10.78 16.02 -60.05
N ALA A 1030 -10.79 15.85 -61.38
CA ALA A 1030 -11.52 16.74 -62.28
C ALA A 1030 -13.02 16.81 -61.94
N GLY A 1031 -13.58 18.03 -61.91
CA GLY A 1031 -15.01 18.28 -61.67
C GLY A 1031 -15.43 18.47 -60.20
N ARG A 1032 -14.49 18.42 -59.24
CA ARG A 1032 -14.75 18.77 -57.83
C ARG A 1032 -14.24 20.18 -57.53
N GLU A 1033 -15.10 21.06 -57.03
CA GLU A 1033 -14.72 22.41 -56.60
C GLU A 1033 -14.03 22.41 -55.24
N SER A 1034 -13.09 23.34 -55.03
CA SER A 1034 -12.50 23.59 -53.72
C SER A 1034 -13.56 24.00 -52.71
N PHE A 1035 -13.44 23.50 -51.47
CA PHE A 1035 -14.35 23.84 -50.39
C PHE A 1035 -13.60 24.05 -49.08
N THR A 1036 -14.26 24.73 -48.15
CA THR A 1036 -13.70 25.02 -46.83
C THR A 1036 -14.50 24.29 -45.76
N ILE A 1037 -13.79 23.81 -44.74
CA ILE A 1037 -14.36 23.25 -43.52
C ILE A 1037 -13.75 23.94 -42.31
N GLU A 1038 -14.40 23.78 -41.16
CA GLU A 1038 -13.88 24.22 -39.87
C GLU A 1038 -13.47 23.01 -39.03
N LEU A 1039 -12.32 23.10 -38.39
CA LEU A 1039 -11.85 22.13 -37.41
C LEU A 1039 -11.68 22.81 -36.05
N SER A 1040 -12.11 22.14 -34.99
CA SER A 1040 -11.94 22.61 -33.61
C SER A 1040 -10.61 22.09 -33.02
N HIS A 1041 -10.16 22.70 -31.93
CA HIS A 1041 -9.01 22.23 -31.16
C HIS A 1041 -9.19 22.50 -29.66
N THR A 1042 -8.37 21.85 -28.85
CA THR A 1042 -8.36 22.01 -27.38
C THR A 1042 -7.07 22.63 -26.86
N LEU A 1043 -6.27 23.27 -27.74
CA LEU A 1043 -5.04 23.97 -27.34
C LEU A 1043 -5.33 25.10 -26.35
N THR A 1044 -4.61 25.10 -25.23
CA THR A 1044 -4.52 26.24 -24.29
C THR A 1044 -3.57 27.31 -24.83
N GLY A 1045 -3.55 28.50 -24.21
CA GLY A 1045 -2.63 29.57 -24.60
C GLY A 1045 -1.16 29.12 -24.57
N GLU A 1046 -0.77 28.36 -23.54
CA GLU A 1046 0.57 27.78 -23.43
C GLU A 1046 0.85 26.69 -24.47
N GLN A 1047 -0.13 25.83 -24.78
CA GLN A 1047 0.03 24.80 -25.82
C GLN A 1047 0.15 25.41 -27.23
N ILE A 1048 -0.41 26.60 -27.47
CA ILE A 1048 -0.17 27.37 -28.70
C ILE A 1048 1.29 27.85 -28.76
N GLU A 1049 1.89 28.22 -27.63
CA GLU A 1049 3.32 28.55 -27.58
C GLU A 1049 4.19 27.31 -27.87
N TYR A 1050 3.81 26.12 -27.41
CA TYR A 1050 4.49 24.87 -27.77
C TYR A 1050 4.53 24.68 -29.29
N PHE A 1051 3.39 24.87 -29.95
CA PHE A 1051 3.30 24.82 -31.41
C PHE A 1051 4.21 25.86 -32.07
N ARG A 1052 4.17 27.12 -31.61
CA ARG A 1052 4.96 28.22 -32.19
C ARG A 1052 6.46 27.99 -32.08
N GLU A 1053 6.93 27.53 -30.93
CA GLU A 1053 8.35 27.25 -30.72
C GLU A 1053 8.76 25.89 -31.30
N GLY A 1054 7.83 25.10 -31.83
CA GLY A 1054 8.07 23.82 -32.50
C GLY A 1054 7.94 22.60 -31.59
N SER A 1055 8.02 22.77 -30.27
CA SER A 1055 7.69 21.78 -29.24
C SER A 1055 7.58 22.44 -27.86
N ALA A 1056 7.02 21.72 -26.87
CA ALA A 1056 7.05 22.13 -25.47
C ALA A 1056 8.50 22.30 -24.96
N LEU A 1057 9.39 21.37 -25.33
CA LEU A 1057 10.80 21.40 -24.91
C LEU A 1057 11.55 22.63 -25.44
N ASN A 1058 11.25 23.05 -26.67
CA ASN A 1058 11.87 24.24 -27.25
C ASN A 1058 11.47 25.51 -26.49
N LEU A 1059 10.17 25.65 -26.17
CA LEU A 1059 9.68 26.77 -25.38
C LEU A 1059 10.36 26.81 -24.00
N MET A 1060 10.55 25.66 -23.37
CA MET A 1060 11.25 25.56 -22.09
C MET A 1060 12.71 26.02 -22.18
N ALA A 1061 13.46 25.50 -23.16
CA ALA A 1061 14.85 25.88 -23.38
C ALA A 1061 14.99 27.41 -23.58
N LYS A 1062 14.08 28.01 -24.37
CA LYS A 1062 13.99 29.45 -24.57
C LYS A 1062 13.69 30.23 -23.28
N ARG A 1063 12.72 29.78 -22.48
CA ARG A 1063 12.36 30.42 -21.20
C ARG A 1063 13.54 30.38 -20.20
N LYS A 1064 14.37 29.34 -20.21
CA LYS A 1064 15.59 29.28 -19.36
C LYS A 1064 16.65 30.28 -19.83
N GLN A 1065 16.94 30.33 -21.13
CA GLN A 1065 17.91 31.27 -21.70
C GLN A 1065 17.55 32.75 -21.43
N GLN A 1066 16.27 33.06 -21.27
CA GLN A 1066 15.80 34.41 -20.91
C GLN A 1066 15.92 34.73 -19.41
N LYS A 1067 16.03 33.71 -18.54
CA LYS A 1067 16.16 33.86 -17.09
C LYS A 1067 17.62 33.84 -16.61
N SER A 1068 18.51 33.20 -17.36
CA SER A 1068 19.97 33.26 -17.20
C SER A 1068 20.53 34.52 -17.82
#